data_AF-A0A538CCV6-F1
#
_entry.id   AF-A0A538CCV6-F1
#
_cell.length_a   1.000
_cell.length_b   1.000
_cell.length_c   1.000
_cell.angle_alpha   90.00
_cell.angle_beta   90.00
_cell.angle_gamma   90.00
#
_symmetry.space_group_name_H-M   'P 1'
#
loop_
_entity.id
_entity.type
_entity.pdbx_description
1 polymer ?
#
loop_
_entity_poly.entity_id
_entity_poly.type
_entity_poly.pdbx_seq_one_letter_code
_entity_poly.pdbx_strand_id
1 'polypeptide(L)'
;MAADHPDVAEGHPAHDPDHGNPDCRDGESGSGHGRVPQRHDARQDGHGHGHHGEGVLSGHLHHEPDEERGSGTDGPDALETVDGDGPGSPGVVRRVPPDRIRIVIKAVPCKDQDAQGDEGEQYSPTCLDVGSSADIAVLEIGGWHAAIIVGTRDRVAWPGKGVHLAPDRHCARHVLSVLGMSSPPAEPRRRRPSVSRRIVGTAIVIALGLVAWGVVHAVTGPSPAPSHSVGEKPNLIVILTDDQRWDSLAVMPNVRRLLAAHGVAFQNSFVTTSLCCPSRASLLTGLYSRHTGVYGNVAPNGGATAFDDRSTLAVWLHDAGYRTALVGKYLNDYWRLGPTYIPPGWDHWVAIAQRSEIHFYGYVLNQDGNLVRHGGRPSDYITTVLSGSANTFVKVAPEPFFLYLAPIAPHIPATPAPVDVGKLSHPPPFHPPSLNEANADDKPWRGTHPLWTSEQLKGLAALRERILESLLSVDRLVGTLVDTLERRAVLGRTIVVFTSDNGLLLGEHRLLGKIWPYEESIRVPLVVRTPWAESGTTDSHLVLNIDIAPTLAALAGITPPKPVDGRSLVDLLRGRSPPKGWRTGFVVEYLAEGPSGRRPPAFEAVRTDRYLYVKYENGWRELYDLAEDPYELTNRTEDPSFRPIRQTLESRLRQLLASGTGPGTPTEVSSTGP
;
A
#
# COMPACT_ATOMS: atom_id res chain seq x y z
N MET A 1 -41.09 -36.53 -39.41
CA MET A 1 -41.47 -37.86 -38.87
C MET A 1 -42.02 -37.65 -37.46
N ALA A 2 -42.82 -38.58 -36.94
CA ALA A 2 -43.55 -38.47 -35.67
C ALA A 2 -42.61 -38.59 -34.45
N ALA A 3 -42.83 -37.87 -33.33
CA ALA A 3 -43.61 -38.27 -32.12
C ALA A 3 -42.84 -39.23 -31.18
N ASP A 4 -43.16 -39.42 -29.89
CA ASP A 4 -44.32 -39.00 -29.09
C ASP A 4 -43.97 -38.82 -27.58
N HIS A 5 -44.93 -38.36 -26.75
CA HIS A 5 -44.88 -38.36 -25.26
C HIS A 5 -45.66 -39.57 -24.68
N PRO A 6 -45.43 -40.03 -23.41
CA PRO A 6 -46.34 -39.65 -22.30
C PRO A 6 -45.79 -39.71 -20.84
N ASP A 7 -46.32 -38.84 -19.95
CA ASP A 7 -47.11 -39.06 -18.69
C ASP A 7 -46.98 -40.35 -17.81
N VAL A 8 -47.34 -40.45 -16.51
CA VAL A 8 -47.73 -39.57 -15.34
C VAL A 8 -47.80 -40.46 -14.04
N ALA A 9 -48.06 -39.85 -12.85
CA ALA A 9 -48.48 -40.42 -11.53
C ALA A 9 -47.35 -40.57 -10.48
N GLU A 10 -47.36 -39.91 -9.31
CA GLU A 10 -48.32 -39.78 -8.18
C GLU A 10 -48.18 -40.85 -7.08
N GLY A 11 -48.05 -40.42 -5.81
CA GLY A 11 -47.88 -41.31 -4.66
C GLY A 11 -47.62 -40.61 -3.30
N HIS A 12 -48.64 -40.59 -2.45
CA HIS A 12 -48.66 -40.32 -0.99
C HIS A 12 -49.77 -41.23 -0.40
N PRO A 13 -49.86 -41.53 0.93
CA PRO A 13 -49.38 -40.72 2.06
C PRO A 13 -48.76 -41.52 3.26
N ALA A 14 -48.45 -40.78 4.33
CA ALA A 14 -48.54 -41.12 5.77
C ALA A 14 -47.97 -42.45 6.33
N HIS A 15 -47.13 -42.36 7.38
CA HIS A 15 -47.60 -42.58 8.76
C HIS A 15 -46.58 -42.13 9.84
N ASP A 16 -47.10 -41.74 11.00
CA ASP A 16 -46.40 -41.56 12.28
C ASP A 16 -46.61 -42.83 13.16
N PRO A 17 -45.69 -43.17 14.08
CA PRO A 17 -46.08 -43.05 15.49
C PRO A 17 -44.99 -42.63 16.51
N ASP A 18 -45.49 -42.04 17.60
CA ASP A 18 -44.87 -41.65 18.87
C ASP A 18 -44.32 -42.83 19.74
N HIS A 19 -43.73 -42.46 20.89
CA HIS A 19 -43.23 -43.23 22.05
C HIS A 19 -41.69 -43.39 22.11
N GLY A 20 -41.01 -43.10 23.24
CA GLY A 20 -41.51 -42.51 24.50
C GLY A 20 -40.40 -42.30 25.57
N ASN A 21 -40.70 -41.50 26.60
CA ASN A 21 -39.84 -41.24 27.76
C ASN A 21 -39.90 -42.40 28.79
N PRO A 22 -38.86 -42.59 29.64
CA PRO A 22 -39.14 -42.43 31.07
C PRO A 22 -38.04 -41.72 31.89
N ASP A 23 -38.46 -41.02 32.94
CA ASP A 23 -37.61 -40.27 33.88
C ASP A 23 -36.78 -41.16 34.83
N CYS A 24 -35.62 -40.65 35.28
CA CYS A 24 -35.12 -40.68 36.68
C CYS A 24 -33.71 -40.03 36.77
N ARG A 25 -33.25 -39.41 37.88
CA ARG A 25 -33.92 -38.66 38.98
C ARG A 25 -32.84 -38.01 39.88
N ASP A 26 -33.25 -36.98 40.63
CA ASP A 26 -32.69 -36.48 41.92
C ASP A 26 -31.23 -35.93 41.98
N GLY A 27 -31.03 -34.85 42.75
CA GLY A 27 -29.73 -34.19 42.98
C GLY A 27 -29.86 -32.72 43.43
N GLU A 28 -30.15 -32.50 44.71
CA GLU A 28 -30.53 -31.17 45.24
C GLU A 28 -29.38 -30.22 45.65
N SER A 29 -29.78 -29.00 46.03
CA SER A 29 -29.06 -27.92 46.76
C SER A 29 -28.28 -26.88 45.92
N GLY A 30 -28.24 -25.61 46.33
CA GLY A 30 -29.01 -24.97 47.42
C GLY A 30 -28.51 -23.56 47.77
N SER A 31 -29.45 -22.61 47.94
CA SER A 31 -29.23 -21.16 48.18
C SER A 31 -28.54 -20.38 47.03
N GLY A 32 -28.86 -19.12 46.74
CA GLY A 32 -30.00 -18.31 47.18
C GLY A 32 -29.62 -17.06 47.99
N HIS A 33 -29.45 -15.94 47.29
CA HIS A 33 -29.58 -14.57 47.82
C HIS A 33 -29.99 -13.63 46.68
N GLY A 34 -30.74 -12.58 46.98
CA GLY A 34 -31.10 -11.56 46.00
C GLY A 34 -31.72 -10.33 46.64
N ARG A 35 -31.79 -9.23 45.88
CA ARG A 35 -32.72 -8.11 46.10
C ARG A 35 -32.73 -7.17 44.90
N VAL A 36 -33.94 -6.92 44.39
CA VAL A 36 -34.29 -5.75 43.58
C VAL A 36 -35.09 -4.80 44.48
N PRO A 37 -34.91 -3.48 44.38
CA PRO A 37 -35.97 -2.52 44.67
C PRO A 37 -36.53 -1.94 43.37
N GLN A 38 -37.84 -1.70 43.34
CA GLN A 38 -38.55 -1.18 42.16
C GLN A 38 -38.67 0.35 42.17
N ARG A 39 -38.81 0.91 40.97
CA ARG A 39 -39.73 2.00 40.55
C ARG A 39 -40.24 2.99 41.60
N HIS A 40 -40.18 4.28 41.24
CA HIS A 40 -41.31 5.18 41.46
C HIS A 40 -42.03 5.42 40.13
N ASP A 41 -43.36 5.42 40.15
CA ASP A 41 -44.20 5.83 39.02
C ASP A 41 -44.57 7.33 39.13
N ALA A 42 -44.70 7.98 37.97
CA ALA A 42 -45.50 9.18 37.81
C ALA A 42 -46.04 9.24 36.37
N ARG A 43 -47.36 9.12 36.20
CA ARG A 43 -48.07 9.47 34.97
C ARG A 43 -48.97 10.68 35.24
N GLN A 44 -49.06 11.59 34.28
CA GLN A 44 -50.29 12.33 34.01
C GLN A 44 -50.29 12.83 32.56
N ASP A 45 -51.35 12.47 31.83
CA ASP A 45 -51.61 12.88 30.45
C ASP A 45 -52.50 14.15 30.43
N GLY A 46 -52.45 14.99 29.38
CA GLY A 46 -53.22 16.25 29.38
C GLY A 46 -53.18 17.07 28.07
N HIS A 47 -53.88 16.60 27.05
CA HIS A 47 -53.98 17.17 25.69
C HIS A 47 -54.13 18.70 25.52
N GLY A 48 -53.61 19.21 24.39
CA GLY A 48 -54.10 20.42 23.72
C GLY A 48 -53.92 20.30 22.19
N HIS A 49 -55.01 20.41 21.40
CA HIS A 49 -54.96 20.38 19.93
C HIS A 49 -54.86 21.80 19.33
N GLY A 50 -54.16 21.92 18.20
CA GLY A 50 -54.16 23.08 17.31
C GLY A 50 -53.92 22.62 15.87
N HIS A 51 -54.54 23.26 14.87
CA HIS A 51 -54.68 22.74 13.51
C HIS A 51 -54.39 23.81 12.44
N HIS A 52 -53.95 23.38 11.26
CA HIS A 52 -53.78 24.13 10.00
C HIS A 52 -52.69 25.21 9.89
N GLY A 53 -52.15 25.35 8.67
CA GLY A 53 -51.16 26.38 8.30
C GLY A 53 -50.31 26.00 7.08
N GLU A 54 -50.91 25.86 5.89
CA GLU A 54 -50.13 25.80 4.64
C GLU A 54 -49.53 27.19 4.31
N GLY A 55 -48.34 27.23 3.73
CA GLY A 55 -47.63 28.49 3.48
C GLY A 55 -46.40 28.36 2.59
N VAL A 56 -46.59 28.06 1.31
CA VAL A 56 -45.53 28.16 0.29
C VAL A 56 -45.29 29.63 -0.04
N LEU A 57 -44.05 30.11 0.03
CA LEU A 57 -43.55 31.15 -0.87
C LEU A 57 -42.01 31.16 -0.94
N SER A 58 -41.50 31.55 -2.10
CA SER A 58 -40.08 31.63 -2.43
C SER A 58 -39.52 33.05 -2.25
N GLY A 59 -38.20 33.16 -2.06
CA GLY A 59 -37.50 34.45 -2.01
C GLY A 59 -36.00 34.29 -2.24
N HIS A 60 -35.53 34.62 -3.45
CA HIS A 60 -34.12 34.95 -3.68
C HIS A 60 -33.81 36.35 -3.16
N LEU A 61 -32.57 36.60 -2.74
CA LEU A 61 -31.90 37.89 -2.91
C LEU A 61 -30.38 37.68 -2.88
N HIS A 62 -29.67 38.35 -3.80
CA HIS A 62 -28.21 38.46 -3.78
C HIS A 62 -27.76 39.55 -2.81
N HIS A 63 -26.55 39.44 -2.25
CA HIS A 63 -25.63 40.59 -2.22
C HIS A 63 -24.16 40.20 -2.00
N GLU A 64 -23.35 40.60 -2.98
CA GLU A 64 -21.97 41.09 -2.87
C GLU A 64 -21.98 42.53 -3.46
N PRO A 65 -20.88 43.31 -3.57
CA PRO A 65 -19.46 43.05 -3.24
C PRO A 65 -18.82 44.14 -2.33
N ASP A 66 -17.52 44.04 -2.03
CA ASP A 66 -16.47 44.94 -2.60
C ASP A 66 -15.05 44.71 -2.01
N GLU A 67 -14.02 45.21 -2.71
CA GLU A 67 -12.58 45.05 -2.42
C GLU A 67 -12.01 46.14 -1.47
N GLU A 68 -10.82 45.92 -0.89
CA GLU A 68 -9.68 46.84 -1.09
C GLU A 68 -8.29 46.26 -0.70
N ARG A 69 -7.21 47.01 -0.92
CA ARG A 69 -5.78 46.61 -0.76
C ARG A 69 -4.99 47.60 0.13
N GLY A 70 -3.88 47.15 0.72
CA GLY A 70 -2.88 48.04 1.35
C GLY A 70 -1.52 47.36 1.63
N SER A 71 -0.42 48.12 1.64
CA SER A 71 0.95 47.57 1.80
C SER A 71 2.02 48.57 2.27
N GLY A 72 3.08 48.07 2.92
CA GLY A 72 4.33 48.79 3.29
C GLY A 72 4.38 49.36 4.73
N THR A 73 5.50 49.85 5.29
CA THR A 73 6.94 49.43 5.30
C THR A 73 7.75 50.41 6.20
N ASP A 74 8.63 49.88 7.06
CA ASP A 74 9.81 50.52 7.72
C ASP A 74 9.66 51.70 8.73
N GLY A 75 10.69 51.88 9.57
CA GLY A 75 10.82 52.86 10.70
C GLY A 75 11.69 54.11 10.36
N PRO A 76 12.47 54.75 11.29
CA PRO A 76 13.10 54.20 12.52
C PRO A 76 13.20 55.14 13.78
N ASP A 77 13.90 54.67 14.84
CA ASP A 77 14.71 55.35 15.92
C ASP A 77 14.22 56.63 16.67
N ALA A 78 14.51 56.92 17.96
CA ALA A 78 15.50 56.38 18.93
C ALA A 78 15.17 56.72 20.43
N LEU A 79 15.81 55.99 21.37
CA LEU A 79 16.32 56.34 22.75
C LEU A 79 15.50 57.31 23.67
N GLU A 80 15.31 57.12 24.99
CA GLU A 80 15.79 56.17 26.05
C GLU A 80 14.79 56.26 27.27
N THR A 81 14.93 55.83 28.55
CA THR A 81 15.99 55.28 29.46
C THR A 81 15.35 54.46 30.62
N VAL A 82 15.98 53.33 31.00
CA VAL A 82 16.28 52.83 32.38
C VAL A 82 15.18 52.32 33.37
N ASP A 83 15.50 51.15 33.97
CA ASP A 83 15.04 50.44 35.19
C ASP A 83 13.62 49.85 35.38
N GLY A 84 13.61 48.54 35.76
CA GLY A 84 12.44 47.77 36.24
C GLY A 84 12.61 46.25 36.07
N ASP A 85 12.68 45.49 37.18
CA ASP A 85 12.87 44.03 37.17
C ASP A 85 11.64 43.23 36.66
N GLY A 86 11.88 42.18 35.87
CA GLY A 86 10.84 41.21 35.47
C GLY A 86 11.36 40.06 34.60
N PRO A 87 10.99 38.79 34.87
CA PRO A 87 11.49 37.63 34.10
C PRO A 87 10.68 37.37 32.82
N GLY A 88 11.21 37.72 31.64
CA GLY A 88 10.60 37.36 30.36
C GLY A 88 11.46 37.64 29.13
N SER A 89 11.56 36.66 28.22
CA SER A 89 12.20 36.75 26.90
C SER A 89 13.75 36.92 26.92
N PRO A 90 14.44 36.77 25.77
CA PRO A 90 14.76 35.44 25.27
C PRO A 90 16.28 35.15 25.25
N GLY A 91 16.66 33.92 25.59
CA GLY A 91 18.06 33.51 25.70
C GLY A 91 18.82 33.54 24.36
N VAL A 92 19.77 34.47 24.22
CA VAL A 92 20.67 34.56 23.05
C VAL A 92 21.48 33.28 22.88
N VAL A 93 21.36 32.62 21.72
CA VAL A 93 22.16 31.44 21.36
C VAL A 93 23.60 31.84 21.08
N ARG A 94 24.41 31.96 22.14
CA ARG A 94 25.88 32.03 22.02
C ARG A 94 26.41 30.67 21.57
N ARG A 95 27.15 30.63 20.46
CA ARG A 95 27.95 29.44 20.08
C ARG A 95 28.90 29.10 21.23
N VAL A 96 28.76 27.91 21.80
CA VAL A 96 29.73 27.35 22.75
C VAL A 96 30.94 26.86 21.95
N PRO A 97 32.17 27.30 22.26
CA PRO A 97 33.38 26.75 21.65
C PRO A 97 33.53 25.24 21.92
N PRO A 98 34.01 24.43 20.95
CA PRO A 98 34.03 22.95 21.10
C PRO A 98 34.80 22.46 22.33
N ASP A 99 35.81 23.22 22.77
CA ASP A 99 36.67 22.95 23.93
C ASP A 99 35.96 22.98 25.30
N ARG A 100 34.68 23.36 25.37
CA ARG A 100 33.93 23.47 26.64
C ARG A 100 32.83 22.43 26.87
N ILE A 101 32.62 21.49 25.95
CA ILE A 101 31.66 20.39 26.14
C ILE A 101 32.31 19.27 26.97
N ARG A 102 32.06 19.24 28.29
CA ARG A 102 32.42 18.11 29.15
C ARG A 102 31.32 17.05 29.15
N ILE A 103 31.51 15.97 28.39
CA ILE A 103 30.67 14.77 28.47
C ILE A 103 31.11 13.97 29.71
N VAL A 104 30.16 13.67 30.61
CA VAL A 104 30.39 12.80 31.77
C VAL A 104 29.82 11.41 31.48
N ILE A 105 30.67 10.50 31.01
CA ILE A 105 30.31 9.10 30.82
C ILE A 105 30.35 8.41 32.19
N LYS A 106 29.20 7.90 32.65
CA LYS A 106 29.08 7.19 33.93
C LYS A 106 28.82 5.70 33.65
N ALA A 107 29.88 4.90 33.67
CA ALA A 107 29.76 3.45 33.54
C ALA A 107 29.01 2.85 34.74
N VAL A 108 28.02 2.01 34.47
CA VAL A 108 27.31 1.21 35.47
C VAL A 108 27.65 -0.25 35.19
N PRO A 109 28.25 -1.01 36.12
CA PRO A 109 28.46 -2.43 35.94
C PRO A 109 27.12 -3.17 35.98
N CYS A 110 26.81 -3.96 34.95
CA CYS A 110 25.83 -5.02 35.10
C CYS A 110 26.35 -6.03 36.15
N LYS A 111 25.44 -6.57 36.95
CA LYS A 111 25.76 -7.52 38.01
C LYS A 111 24.90 -8.75 37.81
N ASP A 112 25.50 -9.84 37.35
CA ASP A 112 24.77 -11.07 37.07
C ASP A 112 24.37 -11.78 38.37
N GLN A 113 23.08 -12.04 38.48
CA GLN A 113 22.39 -12.85 39.49
C GLN A 113 21.15 -13.43 38.79
N ASP A 114 20.90 -14.74 38.72
CA ASP A 114 21.64 -15.88 39.31
C ASP A 114 21.73 -17.06 38.33
N ALA A 115 22.85 -17.80 38.37
CA ALA A 115 22.99 -19.14 37.81
C ALA A 115 24.07 -19.88 38.63
N GLN A 116 23.73 -21.01 39.25
CA GLN A 116 24.60 -21.69 40.21
C GLN A 116 24.45 -23.22 40.09
N GLY A 117 25.56 -23.91 39.78
CA GLY A 117 25.59 -25.34 39.45
C GLY A 117 25.29 -25.61 37.96
N ASP A 118 26.04 -26.46 37.23
CA ASP A 118 27.23 -27.20 37.64
C ASP A 118 28.21 -27.46 36.45
N GLU A 119 29.37 -28.05 36.77
CA GLU A 119 30.56 -28.26 35.92
C GLU A 119 30.30 -29.13 34.65
N GLY A 120 31.05 -29.03 33.55
CA GLY A 120 32.27 -28.24 33.26
C GLY A 120 32.79 -28.39 31.82
N GLU A 121 34.13 -28.34 31.65
CA GLU A 121 34.92 -28.48 30.38
C GLU A 121 34.88 -27.36 29.31
N GLN A 122 35.62 -26.28 29.62
CA GLN A 122 36.61 -25.59 28.77
C GLN A 122 36.54 -25.72 27.22
N TYR A 123 36.41 -24.58 26.52
CA TYR A 123 37.55 -23.92 25.84
C TYR A 123 37.23 -22.49 25.35
N SER A 124 38.22 -21.60 25.44
CA SER A 124 38.25 -20.21 24.93
C SER A 124 39.72 -19.71 24.99
N PRO A 125 40.15 -18.57 24.39
CA PRO A 125 39.37 -17.52 23.70
C PRO A 125 40.02 -16.94 22.39
N THR A 126 39.44 -15.85 21.86
CA THR A 126 40.06 -14.80 21.00
C THR A 126 40.52 -15.14 19.56
N CYS A 127 40.51 -14.24 18.54
CA CYS A 127 39.91 -12.90 18.36
C CYS A 127 39.91 -12.47 16.86
N LEU A 128 39.54 -11.19 16.62
CA LEU A 128 39.62 -10.36 15.38
C LEU A 128 38.39 -10.42 14.43
N ASP A 129 37.95 -9.31 13.82
CA ASP A 129 38.46 -7.91 13.86
C ASP A 129 37.32 -6.85 13.96
N VAL A 130 37.68 -5.62 14.33
CA VAL A 130 36.77 -4.50 14.64
C VAL A 130 36.83 -3.41 13.55
N GLY A 131 35.68 -3.05 12.96
CA GLY A 131 35.60 -2.05 11.89
C GLY A 131 34.67 -0.87 12.20
N SER A 132 35.26 0.32 12.37
CA SER A 132 34.61 1.63 12.56
C SER A 132 33.58 1.74 13.69
N SER A 133 34.00 2.32 14.82
CA SER A 133 33.11 2.81 15.87
C SER A 133 32.38 4.09 15.44
N ALA A 134 31.12 4.21 15.85
CA ALA A 134 30.38 5.46 15.89
C ALA A 134 29.84 5.63 17.32
N ASP A 135 30.24 6.70 18.01
CA ASP A 135 29.89 6.90 19.42
C ASP A 135 28.40 7.22 19.58
N ILE A 136 27.67 6.36 20.29
CA ILE A 136 26.23 6.51 20.51
C ILE A 136 26.00 7.39 21.75
N ALA A 137 25.50 8.60 21.52
CA ALA A 137 24.91 9.40 22.58
C ALA A 137 23.41 9.04 22.71
N VAL A 138 23.02 8.53 23.88
CA VAL A 138 21.60 8.37 24.25
C VAL A 138 21.15 9.66 24.93
N LEU A 139 20.11 10.30 24.40
CA LEU A 139 19.49 11.47 25.01
C LEU A 139 18.11 11.08 25.54
N GLU A 140 17.91 11.20 26.85
CA GLU A 140 16.63 10.91 27.49
C GLU A 140 15.75 12.18 27.50
N ILE A 141 14.59 12.11 26.82
CA ILE A 141 13.55 13.15 26.89
C ILE A 141 12.19 12.47 27.04
N GLY A 142 11.50 12.73 28.15
CA GLY A 142 10.09 12.34 28.35
C GLY A 142 9.81 10.82 28.26
N GLY A 143 10.77 9.98 28.64
CA GLY A 143 10.61 8.51 28.62
C GLY A 143 10.78 7.84 27.24
N TRP A 144 11.24 8.58 26.23
CA TRP A 144 11.55 8.02 24.91
C TRP A 144 13.08 7.85 24.72
N HIS A 145 13.49 6.68 24.24
CA HIS A 145 14.87 6.40 23.87
C HIS A 145 15.12 6.77 22.40
N ALA A 146 15.89 7.82 22.15
CA ALA A 146 16.35 8.20 20.81
C ALA A 146 17.85 7.93 20.67
N ALA A 147 18.22 7.07 19.72
CA ALA A 147 19.60 6.84 19.32
C ALA A 147 20.02 7.85 18.24
N ILE A 148 20.88 8.81 18.58
CA ILE A 148 21.35 9.84 17.64
C ILE A 148 22.73 9.44 17.11
N ILE A 149 22.81 9.09 15.82
CA ILE A 149 24.07 8.81 15.13
C ILE A 149 24.69 10.15 14.67
N VAL A 150 25.69 10.63 15.40
CA VAL A 150 26.37 11.90 15.08
C VAL A 150 27.49 11.67 14.05
N GLY A 151 27.15 11.74 12.76
CA GLY A 151 28.12 11.66 11.68
C GLY A 151 28.95 12.93 11.54
N THR A 152 30.20 12.93 12.00
CA THR A 152 31.15 14.03 11.80
C THR A 152 31.73 14.00 10.38
N ARG A 153 31.90 15.18 9.76
CA ARG A 153 32.48 15.32 8.41
C ARG A 153 33.88 15.95 8.43
N ASP A 154 34.77 15.27 7.72
CA ASP A 154 36.04 15.71 7.15
C ASP A 154 37.17 16.27 8.05
N ARG A 155 38.19 15.41 8.24
CA ARG A 155 39.65 15.64 8.05
C ARG A 155 40.41 16.63 8.95
N VAL A 156 41.57 16.17 9.43
CA VAL A 156 42.92 16.65 9.03
C VAL A 156 43.98 15.66 9.56
N ALA A 157 45.07 15.46 8.80
CA ALA A 157 46.29 14.83 9.28
C ALA A 157 47.52 15.52 8.65
N TRP A 158 48.56 15.76 9.44
CA TRP A 158 49.84 16.38 9.04
C TRP A 158 51.01 15.55 9.63
N PRO A 159 52.29 15.67 9.20
CA PRO A 159 53.07 14.49 8.84
C PRO A 159 54.29 14.22 9.75
N GLY A 160 54.78 12.97 9.72
CA GLY A 160 55.70 12.42 10.73
C GLY A 160 56.96 11.67 10.23
N LYS A 161 57.75 12.27 9.31
CA LYS A 161 59.16 11.93 8.96
C LYS A 161 59.46 10.60 8.23
N GLY A 162 60.34 10.69 7.22
CA GLY A 162 61.04 9.57 6.55
C GLY A 162 60.25 8.94 5.40
N VAL A 163 60.84 8.56 4.24
CA VAL A 163 62.25 8.57 3.78
C VAL A 163 62.30 8.97 2.28
N HIS A 164 63.48 9.34 1.79
CA HIS A 164 63.89 9.57 0.38
C HIS A 164 63.35 8.53 -0.65
N LEU A 165 63.32 8.75 -1.98
CA LEU A 165 64.30 9.43 -2.87
C LEU A 165 63.71 9.77 -4.27
N ALA A 166 64.29 10.78 -4.95
CA ALA A 166 64.28 11.10 -6.40
C ALA A 166 62.95 11.30 -7.21
N PRO A 167 62.87 12.33 -8.10
CA PRO A 167 61.82 12.49 -9.10
C PRO A 167 62.28 12.18 -10.53
N ASP A 168 61.34 12.03 -11.48
CA ASP A 168 61.62 12.25 -12.92
C ASP A 168 60.45 12.94 -13.66
N ARG A 169 60.65 13.29 -14.94
CA ARG A 169 60.00 14.42 -15.64
C ARG A 169 58.96 14.00 -16.70
N HIS A 170 57.92 14.81 -16.90
CA HIS A 170 57.74 15.58 -18.16
C HIS A 170 56.54 16.56 -18.19
N CYS A 171 56.74 17.63 -18.98
CA CYS A 171 55.82 18.48 -19.79
C CYS A 171 54.35 18.79 -19.39
N ALA A 172 53.71 19.91 -19.79
CA ALA A 172 54.02 21.37 -19.75
C ALA A 172 53.11 22.18 -20.71
N ARG A 173 52.34 23.18 -20.20
CA ARG A 173 51.58 24.25 -20.94
C ARG A 173 50.44 23.74 -21.87
N HIS A 174 49.47 24.53 -22.36
CA HIS A 174 49.09 25.97 -22.31
C HIS A 174 47.67 26.11 -21.67
N VAL A 175 47.17 27.17 -21.01
CA VAL A 175 47.22 28.66 -21.13
C VAL A 175 46.02 29.30 -21.90
N LEU A 176 44.97 29.66 -21.12
CA LEU A 176 44.06 30.83 -21.15
C LEU A 176 43.26 31.32 -22.41
N SER A 177 41.92 31.41 -22.21
CA SER A 177 41.06 32.63 -22.45
C SER A 177 40.62 32.98 -23.90
N VAL A 178 39.55 33.74 -24.23
CA VAL A 178 38.36 34.28 -23.48
C VAL A 178 37.28 34.85 -24.46
N LEU A 179 35.98 34.83 -24.08
CA LEU A 179 34.82 35.58 -24.64
C LEU A 179 34.40 35.45 -26.14
N GLY A 180 33.12 35.77 -26.43
CA GLY A 180 32.64 36.17 -27.79
C GLY A 180 31.26 35.62 -28.21
N MET A 181 30.25 36.50 -28.37
CA MET A 181 28.85 36.14 -28.72
C MET A 181 28.51 36.29 -30.22
N SER A 182 27.32 35.80 -30.60
CA SER A 182 26.38 36.32 -31.63
C SER A 182 26.28 35.64 -33.02
N SER A 183 25.07 35.71 -33.57
CA SER A 183 24.58 34.98 -34.76
C SER A 183 24.66 35.78 -36.08
N PRO A 184 24.65 35.13 -37.27
CA PRO A 184 24.60 35.79 -38.58
C PRO A 184 23.17 36.04 -39.13
N PRO A 185 22.96 37.04 -40.01
CA PRO A 185 21.69 37.36 -40.69
C PRO A 185 21.54 36.69 -42.09
N ALA A 186 20.48 37.04 -42.84
CA ALA A 186 20.00 36.27 -44.01
C ALA A 186 19.76 37.06 -45.33
N GLU A 187 19.74 36.29 -46.44
CA GLU A 187 19.28 36.61 -47.82
C GLU A 187 20.07 37.69 -48.62
N PRO A 188 20.07 37.67 -49.98
CA PRO A 188 18.90 38.12 -50.76
C PRO A 188 18.56 37.36 -52.07
N ARG A 189 17.28 37.42 -52.47
CA ARG A 189 16.73 36.98 -53.79
C ARG A 189 17.26 37.72 -55.03
N ARG A 190 17.25 37.03 -56.19
CA ARG A 190 17.15 37.63 -57.55
C ARG A 190 16.21 36.84 -58.48
N ARG A 191 15.78 37.45 -59.61
CA ARG A 191 14.71 36.97 -60.51
C ARG A 191 15.24 36.36 -61.84
N ARG A 192 14.34 35.65 -62.54
CA ARG A 192 14.48 34.96 -63.85
C ARG A 192 14.68 35.89 -65.06
N PRO A 193 15.13 35.34 -66.21
CA PRO A 193 14.39 35.46 -67.49
C PRO A 193 13.93 34.09 -68.07
N SER A 194 13.46 34.03 -69.33
CA SER A 194 12.58 32.98 -69.88
C SER A 194 12.89 32.57 -71.35
N VAL A 195 11.99 31.81 -72.02
CA VAL A 195 11.96 31.44 -73.49
C VAL A 195 12.85 30.21 -73.87
N SER A 196 12.47 29.17 -74.66
CA SER A 196 11.16 28.71 -75.21
C SER A 196 11.14 27.27 -75.81
N ARG A 197 9.94 26.65 -75.84
CA ARG A 197 9.32 25.75 -76.88
C ARG A 197 10.08 24.57 -77.56
N ARG A 198 9.49 23.35 -77.45
CA ARG A 198 9.02 22.38 -78.52
C ARG A 198 8.72 21.02 -77.83
N ILE A 199 7.48 20.63 -77.50
CA ILE A 199 6.36 20.02 -78.29
C ILE A 199 6.71 18.69 -79.01
N VAL A 200 5.81 17.69 -78.85
CA VAL A 200 5.66 16.36 -79.52
C VAL A 200 6.34 15.15 -78.85
N GLY A 201 5.56 14.07 -78.62
CA GLY A 201 5.96 12.80 -78.00
C GLY A 201 5.79 12.79 -76.47
N THR A 202 5.13 11.82 -75.79
CA THR A 202 4.60 10.52 -76.24
C THR A 202 3.33 10.16 -75.45
N ALA A 203 2.17 10.09 -76.10
CA ALA A 203 0.87 9.90 -75.44
C ALA A 203 0.51 8.44 -75.07
N ILE A 204 1.46 7.50 -75.12
CA ILE A 204 1.22 6.05 -74.98
C ILE A 204 1.81 5.46 -73.68
N VAL A 205 2.71 6.15 -72.99
CA VAL A 205 3.36 5.64 -71.76
C VAL A 205 2.45 5.77 -70.52
N ILE A 206 1.61 6.80 -70.45
CA ILE A 206 0.80 7.12 -69.25
C ILE A 206 -0.29 6.05 -68.99
N ALA A 207 -0.84 5.44 -70.04
CA ALA A 207 -1.91 4.44 -69.90
C ALA A 207 -1.45 3.14 -69.22
N LEU A 208 -0.19 2.72 -69.42
CA LEU A 208 0.37 1.53 -68.76
C LEU A 208 0.94 1.84 -67.37
N GLY A 209 1.49 3.04 -67.17
CA GLY A 209 1.99 3.47 -65.87
C GLY A 209 0.90 3.53 -64.78
N LEU A 210 -0.32 3.94 -65.13
CA LEU A 210 -1.43 4.05 -64.17
C LEU A 210 -1.99 2.69 -63.72
N VAL A 211 -1.94 1.66 -64.57
CA VAL A 211 -2.32 0.30 -64.17
C VAL A 211 -1.25 -0.30 -63.24
N ALA A 212 0.03 -0.11 -63.55
CA ALA A 212 1.12 -0.58 -62.70
C ALA A 212 1.12 0.08 -61.31
N TRP A 213 0.87 1.40 -61.23
CA TRP A 213 0.86 2.10 -59.95
C TRP A 213 -0.35 1.73 -59.07
N GLY A 214 -1.51 1.47 -59.68
CA GLY A 214 -2.70 0.99 -58.98
C GLY A 214 -2.56 -0.42 -58.38
N VAL A 215 -1.76 -1.30 -58.99
CA VAL A 215 -1.52 -2.66 -58.46
C VAL A 215 -0.50 -2.67 -57.31
N VAL A 216 0.52 -1.81 -57.35
CA VAL A 216 1.58 -1.78 -56.31
C VAL A 216 1.07 -1.18 -54.99
N HIS A 217 0.21 -0.16 -55.02
CA HIS A 217 -0.35 0.42 -53.78
C HIS A 217 -1.53 -0.36 -53.17
N ALA A 218 -2.02 -1.41 -53.85
CA ALA A 218 -3.08 -2.28 -53.30
C ALA A 218 -2.58 -3.27 -52.23
N VAL A 219 -1.27 -3.38 -52.02
CA VAL A 219 -0.65 -4.39 -51.11
C VAL A 219 -0.18 -3.77 -49.78
N THR A 220 -0.07 -2.44 -49.69
CA THR A 220 0.30 -1.73 -48.45
C THR A 220 -0.88 -0.95 -47.88
N GLY A 221 -1.96 -1.65 -47.52
CA GLY A 221 -2.82 -1.16 -46.44
C GLY A 221 -2.01 -1.05 -45.14
N PRO A 222 -2.49 -0.31 -44.12
CA PRO A 222 -1.89 -0.41 -42.80
C PRO A 222 -1.94 -1.87 -42.36
N SER A 223 -0.82 -2.45 -41.92
CA SER A 223 -0.83 -3.80 -41.36
C SER A 223 -1.91 -3.84 -40.27
N PRO A 224 -2.85 -4.80 -40.30
CA PRO A 224 -3.80 -4.94 -39.21
C PRO A 224 -2.99 -5.09 -37.92
N ALA A 225 -3.34 -4.30 -36.90
CA ALA A 225 -2.76 -4.46 -35.57
C ALA A 225 -2.86 -5.96 -35.20
N PRO A 226 -1.77 -6.58 -34.71
CA PRO A 226 -1.63 -8.03 -34.68
C PRO A 226 -2.85 -8.64 -34.02
N SER A 227 -3.65 -9.36 -34.82
CA SER A 227 -4.98 -9.82 -34.43
C SER A 227 -4.84 -10.79 -33.27
N HIS A 228 -5.05 -10.29 -32.05
CA HIS A 228 -4.79 -11.02 -30.81
C HIS A 228 -5.48 -12.38 -30.87
N SER A 229 -4.68 -13.44 -30.85
CA SER A 229 -5.14 -14.82 -30.79
C SER A 229 -5.95 -14.99 -29.50
N VAL A 230 -7.28 -15.07 -29.65
CA VAL A 230 -8.22 -15.32 -28.55
C VAL A 230 -8.03 -16.77 -28.09
N GLY A 231 -6.96 -16.99 -27.31
CA GLY A 231 -6.42 -18.30 -26.98
C GLY A 231 -5.02 -18.27 -26.35
N GLU A 232 -4.23 -17.20 -26.55
CA GLU A 232 -2.94 -17.05 -25.84
C GLU A 232 -3.10 -16.49 -24.42
N LYS A 233 -2.37 -17.08 -23.48
CA LYS A 233 -2.33 -16.63 -22.06
C LYS A 233 -1.63 -15.26 -21.96
N PRO A 234 -2.20 -14.28 -21.24
CA PRO A 234 -1.57 -12.98 -21.06
C PRO A 234 -0.37 -13.05 -20.10
N ASN A 235 0.60 -12.14 -20.26
CA ASN A 235 1.58 -11.86 -19.21
C ASN A 235 0.89 -11.09 -18.07
N LEU A 236 1.29 -11.38 -16.84
CA LEU A 236 0.67 -10.83 -15.63
C LEU A 236 1.72 -10.10 -14.80
N ILE A 237 1.41 -8.89 -14.36
CA ILE A 237 2.27 -8.13 -13.44
C ILE A 237 1.43 -7.62 -12.28
N VAL A 238 1.94 -7.81 -11.05
CA VAL A 238 1.46 -7.13 -9.84
C VAL A 238 2.58 -6.21 -9.36
N ILE A 239 2.26 -4.92 -9.21
CA ILE A 239 3.12 -3.93 -8.58
C ILE A 239 2.49 -3.59 -7.23
N LEU A 240 3.21 -3.90 -6.15
CA LEU A 240 2.69 -3.81 -4.78
C LEU A 240 3.55 -2.88 -3.91
N THR A 241 3.07 -1.67 -3.66
CA THR A 241 3.69 -0.71 -2.74
C THR A 241 3.35 -1.03 -1.28
N ASP A 242 4.09 -0.45 -0.36
CA ASP A 242 4.07 -0.75 1.08
C ASP A 242 3.74 0.54 1.85
N ASP A 243 2.62 0.60 2.59
CA ASP A 243 2.03 1.81 3.20
C ASP A 243 1.46 2.87 2.23
N GLN A 244 0.99 2.51 1.04
CA GLN A 244 0.44 3.50 0.10
C GLN A 244 -1.08 3.69 0.27
N ARG A 245 -1.46 4.83 0.85
CA ARG A 245 -2.83 5.38 0.87
C ARG A 245 -3.44 5.55 -0.52
N TRP A 246 -4.75 5.33 -0.63
CA TRP A 246 -5.54 5.52 -1.85
C TRP A 246 -5.47 6.93 -2.46
N ASP A 247 -5.37 7.98 -1.63
CA ASP A 247 -5.34 9.39 -2.04
C ASP A 247 -4.02 9.83 -2.72
N SER A 248 -2.97 9.03 -2.60
CA SER A 248 -1.60 9.39 -3.00
C SER A 248 -1.32 9.33 -4.51
N LEU A 249 -2.20 8.71 -5.33
CA LEU A 249 -1.98 8.56 -6.78
C LEU A 249 -1.81 9.90 -7.52
N ALA A 250 -2.23 11.02 -6.94
CA ALA A 250 -2.06 12.36 -7.51
C ALA A 250 -0.60 12.65 -7.94
N VAL A 251 0.39 12.21 -7.15
CA VAL A 251 1.83 12.44 -7.41
C VAL A 251 2.48 11.38 -8.31
N MET A 252 1.71 10.42 -8.84
CA MET A 252 2.19 9.32 -9.68
C MET A 252 1.73 9.47 -11.14
N PRO A 253 2.37 10.37 -11.94
CA PRO A 253 1.93 10.68 -13.29
C PRO A 253 2.08 9.51 -14.27
N ASN A 254 3.05 8.60 -14.11
CA ASN A 254 3.18 7.43 -14.97
C ASN A 254 2.17 6.33 -14.59
N VAL A 255 1.86 6.11 -13.31
CA VAL A 255 0.73 5.22 -12.93
C VAL A 255 -0.57 5.72 -13.54
N ARG A 256 -0.85 7.03 -13.43
CA ARG A 256 -2.05 7.65 -14.01
C ARG A 256 -2.08 7.57 -15.55
N ARG A 257 -0.97 7.88 -16.23
CA ARG A 257 -0.87 7.98 -17.69
C ARG A 257 -0.73 6.63 -18.40
N LEU A 258 0.00 5.67 -17.83
CA LEU A 258 0.34 4.41 -18.50
C LEU A 258 -0.54 3.25 -18.07
N LEU A 259 -1.07 3.29 -16.84
CA LEU A 259 -1.92 2.23 -16.30
C LEU A 259 -3.39 2.65 -16.24
N ALA A 260 -3.70 3.75 -15.54
CA ALA A 260 -5.11 4.15 -15.32
C ALA A 260 -5.81 4.64 -16.59
N ALA A 261 -5.11 5.34 -17.49
CA ALA A 261 -5.64 5.75 -18.79
C ALA A 261 -5.82 4.60 -19.81
N HIS A 262 -5.43 3.38 -19.45
CA HIS A 262 -5.47 2.16 -20.28
C HIS A 262 -5.98 0.96 -19.47
N GLY A 263 -7.02 1.17 -18.66
CA GLY A 263 -7.50 0.19 -17.70
C GLY A 263 -8.61 0.71 -16.79
N VAL A 264 -8.83 0.02 -15.67
CA VAL A 264 -9.82 0.39 -14.66
C VAL A 264 -9.13 0.89 -13.40
N ALA A 265 -9.55 2.05 -12.89
CA ALA A 265 -9.20 2.55 -11.56
C ALA A 265 -10.37 2.33 -10.60
N PHE A 266 -10.16 1.53 -9.56
CA PHE A 266 -11.21 1.21 -8.58
C PHE A 266 -11.21 2.23 -7.44
N GLN A 267 -12.34 2.90 -7.24
CA GLN A 267 -12.52 3.92 -6.21
C GLN A 267 -12.63 3.31 -4.81
N ASN A 268 -13.19 2.10 -4.72
CA ASN A 268 -13.57 1.42 -3.48
C ASN A 268 -12.79 0.10 -3.32
N SER A 269 -11.46 0.22 -3.32
CA SER A 269 -10.52 -0.90 -3.15
C SER A 269 -9.95 -0.95 -1.73
N PHE A 270 -10.03 -2.11 -1.09
CA PHE A 270 -9.68 -2.29 0.31
C PHE A 270 -8.78 -3.50 0.57
N VAL A 271 -8.10 -3.49 1.71
CA VAL A 271 -7.43 -4.66 2.27
C VAL A 271 -8.28 -5.26 3.39
N THR A 272 -8.39 -6.59 3.40
CA THR A 272 -9.14 -7.32 4.45
C THR A 272 -8.49 -7.21 5.84
N THR A 273 -7.21 -6.87 5.89
CA THR A 273 -6.46 -6.58 7.12
C THR A 273 -5.36 -5.56 6.82
N SER A 274 -5.18 -4.55 7.67
CA SER A 274 -4.31 -3.41 7.42
C SER A 274 -2.88 -3.60 7.95
N LEU A 275 -2.25 -4.75 7.63
CA LEU A 275 -0.92 -5.14 8.10
C LEU A 275 -0.14 -5.97 7.05
N CYS A 276 1.15 -5.68 6.89
CA CYS A 276 2.02 -6.17 5.81
C CYS A 276 1.86 -7.67 5.48
N CYS A 277 2.23 -8.54 6.42
CA CYS A 277 2.37 -9.97 6.21
C CYS A 277 1.02 -10.69 6.02
N PRO A 278 0.00 -10.48 6.88
CA PRO A 278 -1.30 -11.11 6.67
C PRO A 278 -2.00 -10.56 5.41
N SER A 279 -1.87 -9.27 5.06
CA SER A 279 -2.43 -8.73 3.82
C SER A 279 -1.75 -9.30 2.56
N ARG A 280 -0.43 -9.47 2.57
CA ARG A 280 0.32 -10.10 1.47
C ARG A 280 0.00 -11.59 1.34
N ALA A 281 -0.14 -12.31 2.45
CA ALA A 281 -0.63 -13.68 2.48
C ALA A 281 -2.05 -13.78 1.88
N SER A 282 -2.96 -12.89 2.29
CA SER A 282 -4.31 -12.75 1.72
C SER A 282 -4.32 -12.47 0.22
N LEU A 283 -3.49 -11.54 -0.27
CA LEU A 283 -3.38 -11.22 -1.69
C LEU A 283 -2.85 -12.41 -2.50
N LEU A 284 -1.83 -13.12 -2.00
CA LEU A 284 -1.21 -14.26 -2.69
C LEU A 284 -2.07 -15.54 -2.70
N THR A 285 -3.08 -15.64 -1.84
CA THR A 285 -3.94 -16.84 -1.72
C THR A 285 -5.41 -16.59 -2.07
N GLY A 286 -5.85 -15.34 -2.10
CA GLY A 286 -7.26 -14.97 -2.23
C GLY A 286 -8.11 -15.28 -0.99
N LEU A 287 -7.48 -15.48 0.16
CA LEU A 287 -8.13 -15.87 1.43
C LEU A 287 -8.12 -14.73 2.47
N TYR A 288 -9.12 -14.69 3.34
CA TYR A 288 -9.05 -13.86 4.56
C TYR A 288 -7.88 -14.31 5.46
N SER A 289 -7.36 -13.39 6.28
CA SER A 289 -6.26 -13.66 7.22
C SER A 289 -6.62 -14.83 8.15
N ARG A 290 -7.87 -14.88 8.64
CA ARG A 290 -8.45 -16.00 9.40
C ARG A 290 -8.38 -17.39 8.74
N HIS A 291 -8.26 -17.46 7.41
CA HIS A 291 -8.11 -18.74 6.68
C HIS A 291 -6.66 -19.01 6.25
N THR A 292 -5.82 -17.98 6.13
CA THR A 292 -4.38 -18.14 5.90
C THR A 292 -3.59 -18.63 7.12
N GLY A 293 -4.12 -18.41 8.33
CA GLY A 293 -3.40 -18.64 9.61
C GLY A 293 -2.34 -17.57 9.95
N VAL A 294 -2.05 -16.66 9.03
CA VAL A 294 -1.13 -15.52 9.25
C VAL A 294 -1.95 -14.36 9.80
N TYR A 295 -1.72 -13.97 11.06
CA TYR A 295 -2.42 -12.84 11.71
C TYR A 295 -1.50 -11.64 11.95
N GLY A 296 -0.19 -11.88 12.17
CA GLY A 296 0.81 -10.85 12.46
C GLY A 296 2.00 -10.79 11.48
N ASN A 297 2.91 -9.84 11.71
CA ASN A 297 4.17 -9.72 10.98
C ASN A 297 5.32 -10.59 11.55
N VAL A 298 5.12 -11.23 12.70
CA VAL A 298 6.15 -12.00 13.42
C VAL A 298 5.56 -13.26 14.03
N ALA A 299 6.42 -14.26 14.28
CA ALA A 299 6.06 -15.51 14.95
C ALA A 299 5.54 -15.29 16.39
N PRO A 300 4.70 -16.19 16.95
CA PRO A 300 4.25 -17.45 16.35
C PRO A 300 3.17 -17.27 15.28
N ASN A 301 2.17 -16.42 15.52
CA ASN A 301 0.95 -16.33 14.70
C ASN A 301 1.11 -15.40 13.48
N GLY A 302 2.28 -15.40 12.85
CA GLY A 302 2.62 -14.42 11.83
C GLY A 302 4.04 -14.52 11.29
N GLY A 303 4.34 -13.61 10.36
CA GLY A 303 5.56 -13.67 9.56
C GLY A 303 5.54 -14.84 8.55
N ALA A 304 6.58 -14.94 7.73
CA ALA A 304 6.70 -15.99 6.72
C ALA A 304 6.69 -17.41 7.31
N THR A 305 7.15 -17.57 8.55
CA THR A 305 7.13 -18.85 9.30
C THR A 305 5.75 -19.39 9.64
N ALA A 306 4.70 -18.56 9.54
CA ALA A 306 3.31 -18.96 9.77
C ALA A 306 2.52 -19.18 8.46
N PHE A 307 3.15 -19.01 7.29
CA PHE A 307 2.47 -19.02 6.00
C PHE A 307 2.66 -20.34 5.25
N ASP A 308 1.57 -20.92 4.75
CA ASP A 308 1.62 -22.06 3.83
C ASP A 308 1.79 -21.57 2.38
N ASP A 309 3.04 -21.42 1.95
CA ASP A 309 3.39 -20.92 0.61
C ASP A 309 3.13 -21.92 -0.54
N ARG A 310 2.89 -23.20 -0.20
CA ARG A 310 2.72 -24.33 -1.14
C ARG A 310 1.47 -24.24 -2.03
N SER A 311 0.55 -23.32 -1.74
CA SER A 311 -0.67 -23.09 -2.54
C SER A 311 -0.95 -21.60 -2.72
N THR A 312 0.00 -20.90 -3.34
CA THR A 312 -0.12 -19.49 -3.71
C THR A 312 -0.39 -19.31 -5.20
N LEU A 313 -0.85 -18.11 -5.58
CA LEU A 313 -0.96 -17.65 -6.97
C LEU A 313 0.30 -17.93 -7.81
N ALA A 314 1.48 -17.86 -7.20
CA ALA A 314 2.75 -18.14 -7.87
C ALA A 314 2.86 -19.62 -8.27
N VAL A 315 2.60 -20.54 -7.33
CA VAL A 315 2.51 -21.99 -7.61
C VAL A 315 1.47 -22.27 -8.70
N TRP A 316 0.27 -21.70 -8.59
CA TRP A 316 -0.79 -21.94 -9.57
C TRP A 316 -0.40 -21.48 -10.99
N LEU A 317 0.28 -20.34 -11.12
CA LEU A 317 0.74 -19.81 -12.40
C LEU A 317 1.94 -20.62 -12.95
N HIS A 318 2.92 -20.94 -12.11
CA HIS A 318 4.06 -21.81 -12.44
C HIS A 318 3.59 -23.16 -13.00
N ASP A 319 2.70 -23.85 -12.30
CA ASP A 319 2.17 -25.16 -12.70
C ASP A 319 1.30 -25.07 -13.96
N ALA A 320 0.74 -23.89 -14.25
CA ALA A 320 0.06 -23.57 -15.50
C ALA A 320 1.01 -23.12 -16.63
N GLY A 321 2.32 -23.23 -16.46
CA GLY A 321 3.35 -22.96 -17.47
C GLY A 321 3.77 -21.50 -17.61
N TYR A 322 3.57 -20.66 -16.58
CA TYR A 322 4.14 -19.31 -16.55
C TYR A 322 5.58 -19.34 -16.06
N ARG A 323 6.46 -18.53 -16.67
CA ARG A 323 7.72 -18.14 -16.02
C ARG A 323 7.42 -17.13 -14.91
N THR A 324 7.74 -17.46 -13.67
CA THR A 324 7.37 -16.65 -12.48
C THR A 324 8.55 -15.88 -11.90
N ALA A 325 8.31 -14.70 -11.34
CA ALA A 325 9.32 -13.92 -10.63
C ALA A 325 8.76 -13.10 -9.46
N LEU A 326 9.47 -13.10 -8.33
CA LEU A 326 9.29 -12.12 -7.26
C LEU A 326 10.50 -11.20 -7.18
N VAL A 327 10.26 -9.90 -7.13
CA VAL A 327 11.28 -8.85 -7.03
C VAL A 327 10.86 -7.83 -5.99
N GLY A 328 11.39 -7.94 -4.76
CA GLY A 328 11.17 -6.99 -3.67
C GLY A 328 10.87 -7.62 -2.31
N LYS A 329 9.95 -7.03 -1.55
CA LYS A 329 9.49 -7.55 -0.26
C LYS A 329 8.48 -8.68 -0.47
N TYR A 330 8.84 -9.89 -0.02
CA TYR A 330 7.92 -11.01 0.10
C TYR A 330 7.07 -10.86 1.36
N LEU A 331 7.39 -11.57 2.44
CA LEU A 331 6.72 -11.51 3.74
C LEU A 331 7.71 -11.04 4.83
N ASN A 332 7.19 -10.52 5.94
CA ASN A 332 8.04 -10.17 7.09
C ASN A 332 8.61 -11.42 7.76
N ASP A 333 9.81 -11.31 8.34
CA ASP A 333 10.57 -12.42 8.92
C ASP A 333 10.87 -13.57 7.92
N TYR A 334 10.78 -13.32 6.60
CA TYR A 334 11.18 -14.25 5.52
C TYR A 334 12.60 -14.81 5.72
N TRP A 335 13.53 -14.01 6.20
CA TRP A 335 14.90 -14.42 6.51
C TRP A 335 15.00 -15.61 7.49
N ARG A 336 13.94 -15.89 8.29
CA ARG A 336 13.86 -17.04 9.20
C ARG A 336 13.60 -18.38 8.52
N LEU A 337 13.07 -18.39 7.29
CA LEU A 337 12.95 -19.62 6.48
C LEU A 337 14.33 -20.12 5.99
N GLY A 338 15.40 -19.37 6.27
CA GLY A 338 16.72 -19.51 5.69
C GLY A 338 16.95 -18.36 4.71
N PRO A 339 18.05 -17.59 4.80
CA PRO A 339 18.22 -16.38 3.99
C PRO A 339 18.34 -16.67 2.49
N THR A 340 18.67 -17.90 2.10
CA THR A 340 18.74 -18.36 0.71
C THR A 340 17.49 -19.12 0.24
N TYR A 341 16.48 -19.32 1.10
CA TYR A 341 15.26 -20.06 0.77
C TYR A 341 14.47 -19.41 -0.37
N ILE A 342 14.02 -20.21 -1.34
CA ILE A 342 13.12 -19.78 -2.41
C ILE A 342 11.80 -20.53 -2.21
N PRO A 343 10.67 -19.83 -1.94
CA PRO A 343 9.35 -20.45 -1.86
C PRO A 343 8.96 -21.17 -3.16
N PRO A 344 8.08 -22.18 -3.11
CA PRO A 344 7.62 -22.89 -4.29
C PRO A 344 6.87 -21.96 -5.26
N GLY A 345 6.93 -22.30 -6.56
CA GLY A 345 6.24 -21.54 -7.62
C GLY A 345 6.92 -20.24 -8.04
N TRP A 346 8.21 -20.03 -7.71
CA TRP A 346 9.01 -18.90 -8.17
C TRP A 346 10.26 -19.36 -8.92
N ASP A 347 10.34 -19.07 -10.22
CA ASP A 347 11.52 -19.39 -11.04
C ASP A 347 12.67 -18.36 -10.91
N HIS A 348 12.35 -17.13 -10.50
CA HIS A 348 13.31 -16.05 -10.29
C HIS A 348 12.96 -15.31 -9.01
N TRP A 349 13.96 -15.09 -8.18
CA TRP A 349 13.77 -14.68 -6.80
C TRP A 349 14.78 -13.60 -6.41
N VAL A 350 14.29 -12.37 -6.25
CA VAL A 350 15.07 -11.22 -5.79
C VAL A 350 14.38 -10.62 -4.56
N ALA A 351 14.60 -11.21 -3.39
CA ALA A 351 13.90 -10.87 -2.15
C ALA A 351 14.82 -10.31 -1.06
N ILE A 352 14.29 -9.44 -0.19
CA ILE A 352 15.05 -8.83 0.91
C ILE A 352 15.31 -9.87 2.01
N ALA A 353 16.56 -10.32 2.14
CA ALA A 353 16.96 -11.50 2.90
C ALA A 353 17.69 -11.14 4.20
N GLN A 354 17.11 -10.23 4.99
CA GLN A 354 17.67 -9.83 6.28
C GLN A 354 16.58 -9.43 7.28
N ARG A 355 16.93 -9.38 8.56
CA ARG A 355 16.08 -8.84 9.63
C ARG A 355 15.72 -7.38 9.33
N SER A 356 14.41 -7.07 9.36
CA SER A 356 13.81 -5.79 8.96
C SER A 356 13.93 -5.52 7.45
N GLU A 357 12.85 -5.80 6.74
CA GLU A 357 12.74 -5.79 5.28
C GLU A 357 12.45 -4.39 4.70
N ILE A 358 12.61 -3.32 5.50
CA ILE A 358 12.20 -1.92 5.18
C ILE A 358 13.40 -0.96 5.04
N HIS A 359 14.56 -1.50 4.67
CA HIS A 359 15.81 -0.74 4.51
C HIS A 359 15.97 -0.20 3.07
N PHE A 360 15.99 1.13 2.91
CA PHE A 360 16.21 1.79 1.61
C PHE A 360 17.66 1.70 1.09
N TYR A 361 18.61 1.45 1.99
CA TYR A 361 20.05 1.27 1.76
C TYR A 361 20.61 0.27 2.78
N GLY A 362 21.77 -0.33 2.49
CA GLY A 362 22.46 -1.20 3.46
C GLY A 362 21.77 -2.55 3.66
N TYR A 363 21.19 -3.10 2.59
CA TYR A 363 20.40 -4.33 2.60
C TYR A 363 21.11 -5.48 1.89
N VAL A 364 20.68 -6.70 2.22
CA VAL A 364 21.03 -7.94 1.53
C VAL A 364 19.80 -8.45 0.76
N LEU A 365 20.01 -8.83 -0.49
CA LEU A 365 19.02 -9.53 -1.32
C LEU A 365 19.44 -11.00 -1.46
N ASN A 366 18.48 -11.92 -1.36
CA ASN A 366 18.62 -13.24 -1.97
C ASN A 366 18.30 -13.08 -3.45
N GLN A 367 19.26 -13.40 -4.32
CA GLN A 367 19.17 -13.38 -5.77
C GLN A 367 19.40 -14.81 -6.28
N ASP A 368 18.31 -15.53 -6.58
CA ASP A 368 18.30 -16.92 -7.06
C ASP A 368 19.19 -17.86 -6.21
N GLY A 369 19.12 -17.71 -4.87
CA GLY A 369 19.90 -18.47 -3.89
C GLY A 369 21.18 -17.78 -3.39
N ASN A 370 21.58 -16.65 -4.00
CA ASN A 370 22.83 -15.96 -3.72
C ASN A 370 22.62 -14.70 -2.88
N LEU A 371 23.38 -14.53 -1.79
CA LEU A 371 23.24 -13.35 -0.92
C LEU A 371 24.07 -12.16 -1.43
N VAL A 372 23.41 -11.15 -1.97
CA VAL A 372 24.02 -9.96 -2.59
C VAL A 372 23.77 -8.72 -1.71
N ARG A 373 24.85 -8.10 -1.22
CA ARG A 373 24.81 -6.90 -0.36
C ARG A 373 24.91 -5.61 -1.18
N HIS A 374 24.07 -4.64 -0.88
CA HIS A 374 24.06 -3.28 -1.44
C HIS A 374 24.31 -2.24 -0.33
N GLY A 375 25.08 -1.17 -0.60
CA GLY A 375 25.61 -0.31 0.46
C GLY A 375 25.82 1.16 0.09
N GLY A 376 24.89 2.03 0.47
CA GLY A 376 25.08 3.47 0.66
C GLY A 376 25.32 4.35 -0.58
N ARG A 377 25.67 3.78 -1.73
CA ARG A 377 25.79 4.54 -2.99
C ARG A 377 24.40 4.93 -3.51
N PRO A 378 24.23 6.07 -4.22
CA PRO A 378 22.94 6.43 -4.82
C PRO A 378 22.32 5.35 -5.74
N SER A 379 23.16 4.54 -6.40
CA SER A 379 22.75 3.38 -7.21
C SER A 379 22.18 2.22 -6.39
N ASP A 380 22.56 2.12 -5.11
CA ASP A 380 22.13 1.07 -4.18
C ASP A 380 20.82 1.43 -3.45
N TYR A 381 20.07 2.41 -3.95
CA TYR A 381 18.71 2.69 -3.48
C TYR A 381 17.77 1.55 -3.89
N ILE A 382 17.07 0.96 -2.93
CA ILE A 382 16.31 -0.30 -3.13
C ILE A 382 15.38 -0.29 -4.36
N THR A 383 14.56 0.75 -4.56
CA THR A 383 13.63 0.81 -5.71
C THR A 383 14.36 0.87 -7.05
N THR A 384 15.58 1.43 -7.09
CA THR A 384 16.43 1.45 -8.30
C THR A 384 16.92 0.04 -8.63
N VAL A 385 17.40 -0.71 -7.64
CA VAL A 385 17.90 -2.08 -7.81
C VAL A 385 16.76 -3.04 -8.17
N LEU A 386 15.61 -2.95 -7.50
CA LEU A 386 14.42 -3.73 -7.81
C LEU A 386 13.87 -3.41 -9.20
N SER A 387 13.85 -2.13 -9.62
CA SER A 387 13.51 -1.76 -10.99
C SER A 387 14.47 -2.37 -12.01
N GLY A 388 15.78 -2.39 -11.71
CA GLY A 388 16.81 -3.02 -12.55
C GLY A 388 16.59 -4.53 -12.72
N SER A 389 16.32 -5.25 -11.64
CA SER A 389 15.98 -6.68 -11.66
C SER A 389 14.70 -6.96 -12.45
N ALA A 390 13.60 -6.26 -12.15
CA ALA A 390 12.33 -6.42 -12.86
C ALA A 390 12.45 -6.15 -14.37
N ASN A 391 13.13 -5.07 -14.76
CA ASN A 391 13.42 -4.76 -16.15
C ASN A 391 14.38 -5.77 -16.82
N THR A 392 15.17 -6.53 -16.05
CA THR A 392 16.05 -7.58 -16.58
C THR A 392 15.24 -8.85 -16.83
N PHE A 393 14.43 -9.29 -15.85
CA PHE A 393 13.49 -10.40 -16.00
C PHE A 393 12.56 -10.20 -17.21
N VAL A 394 11.88 -9.06 -17.31
CA VAL A 394 10.93 -8.78 -18.40
C VAL A 394 11.60 -8.72 -19.78
N LYS A 395 12.92 -8.50 -19.89
CA LYS A 395 13.63 -8.57 -21.18
C LYS A 395 13.89 -9.99 -21.67
N VAL A 396 14.00 -10.97 -20.77
CA VAL A 396 14.51 -12.32 -21.09
C VAL A 396 13.54 -13.47 -20.79
N ALA A 397 12.52 -13.26 -19.94
CA ALA A 397 11.58 -14.30 -19.57
C ALA A 397 10.79 -14.82 -20.80
N PRO A 398 10.66 -16.15 -21.02
CA PRO A 398 9.72 -16.68 -22.00
C PRO A 398 8.27 -16.31 -21.63
N GLU A 399 7.34 -16.47 -22.57
CA GLU A 399 5.94 -16.08 -22.40
C GLU A 399 5.03 -17.32 -22.34
N PRO A 400 3.99 -17.33 -21.48
CA PRO A 400 3.59 -16.24 -20.60
C PRO A 400 4.49 -16.10 -19.36
N PHE A 401 4.62 -14.89 -18.82
CA PHE A 401 5.32 -14.64 -17.55
C PHE A 401 4.46 -13.96 -16.49
N PHE A 402 4.81 -14.19 -15.23
CA PHE A 402 4.24 -13.52 -14.05
C PHE A 402 5.34 -12.80 -13.28
N LEU A 403 5.14 -11.52 -12.98
CA LEU A 403 6.04 -10.71 -12.15
C LEU A 403 5.30 -10.11 -10.96
N TYR A 404 5.76 -10.40 -9.76
CA TYR A 404 5.36 -9.77 -8.50
C TYR A 404 6.45 -8.80 -8.05
N LEU A 405 6.25 -7.51 -8.36
CA LEU A 405 7.20 -6.43 -8.12
C LEU A 405 6.78 -5.63 -6.88
N ALA A 406 7.47 -5.84 -5.77
CA ALA A 406 7.06 -5.38 -4.45
C ALA A 406 8.07 -4.39 -3.82
N PRO A 407 8.17 -3.15 -4.32
CA PRO A 407 9.02 -2.13 -3.73
C PRO A 407 8.56 -1.76 -2.30
N ILE A 408 9.50 -1.51 -1.40
CA ILE A 408 9.22 -1.14 0.00
C ILE A 408 8.76 0.33 0.16
N ALA A 409 8.75 1.10 -0.92
CA ALA A 409 8.27 2.48 -0.89
C ALA A 409 6.73 2.50 -0.97
N PRO A 410 6.06 3.40 -0.23
CA PRO A 410 6.60 4.49 0.59
C PRO A 410 6.83 4.21 2.10
N HIS A 411 6.81 2.96 2.58
CA HIS A 411 6.88 2.58 4.01
C HIS A 411 7.90 3.37 4.84
N ILE A 412 7.50 3.74 6.06
CA ILE A 412 8.30 4.50 7.04
C ILE A 412 9.64 3.76 7.29
N PRO A 413 10.84 4.40 7.19
CA PRO A 413 11.13 5.83 7.32
C PRO A 413 10.82 6.71 6.12
N ALA A 414 10.33 6.14 5.01
CA ALA A 414 10.02 6.85 3.78
C ALA A 414 11.22 7.66 3.27
N THR A 415 12.38 7.01 3.05
CA THR A 415 13.55 7.70 2.52
C THR A 415 13.36 7.94 1.01
N PRO A 416 13.32 9.19 0.51
CA PRO A 416 13.20 9.43 -0.92
C PRO A 416 14.47 9.00 -1.65
N ALA A 417 14.38 8.74 -2.96
CA ALA A 417 15.58 8.57 -3.76
C ALA A 417 16.37 9.90 -3.78
N PRO A 418 17.71 9.91 -3.87
CA PRO A 418 18.51 11.15 -3.83
C PRO A 418 18.18 12.15 -4.94
N VAL A 419 17.57 11.69 -6.02
CA VAL A 419 17.10 12.51 -7.14
C VAL A 419 15.70 13.09 -6.94
N ASP A 420 15.00 12.73 -5.86
CA ASP A 420 13.60 13.11 -5.58
C ASP A 420 13.42 14.02 -4.35
N VAL A 421 14.44 14.10 -3.49
CA VAL A 421 14.42 14.94 -2.28
C VAL A 421 14.13 16.41 -2.63
N GLY A 422 13.08 16.97 -2.04
CA GLY A 422 12.63 18.36 -2.21
C GLY A 422 11.80 18.65 -3.47
N LYS A 423 11.49 17.65 -4.31
CA LYS A 423 10.62 17.83 -5.49
C LYS A 423 9.16 18.12 -5.15
N LEU A 424 8.70 17.73 -3.97
CA LEU A 424 7.32 17.93 -3.51
C LEU A 424 7.27 18.82 -2.27
N SER A 425 8.21 19.76 -2.16
CA SER A 425 8.35 20.75 -1.08
C SER A 425 7.12 21.62 -0.82
N HIS A 426 6.14 21.60 -1.72
CA HIS A 426 4.77 22.07 -1.50
C HIS A 426 3.77 20.97 -1.92
N PRO A 427 3.53 19.94 -1.08
CA PRO A 427 2.59 18.87 -1.42
C PRO A 427 1.14 19.38 -1.26
N PRO A 428 0.13 18.72 -1.87
CA PRO A 428 -1.27 19.11 -1.71
C PRO A 428 -1.66 19.23 -0.23
N PRO A 429 -2.39 20.29 0.19
CA PRO A 429 -2.77 20.52 1.60
C PRO A 429 -3.40 19.30 2.26
N PHE A 430 -3.19 19.16 3.57
CA PHE A 430 -3.51 17.95 4.30
C PHE A 430 -4.06 18.27 5.69
N HIS A 431 -5.33 18.62 5.72
CA HIS A 431 -6.08 18.94 6.93
C HIS A 431 -7.48 18.31 6.86
N PRO A 432 -7.62 16.97 6.72
CA PRO A 432 -8.92 16.33 6.88
C PRO A 432 -9.44 16.57 8.32
N PRO A 433 -10.77 16.64 8.55
CA PRO A 433 -11.34 16.78 9.89
C PRO A 433 -10.89 15.74 10.92
N SER A 434 -10.51 14.53 10.48
CA SER A 434 -9.95 13.48 11.32
C SER A 434 -8.51 13.78 11.80
N LEU A 435 -7.74 14.65 11.11
CA LEU A 435 -6.36 14.98 11.49
C LEU A 435 -6.30 15.64 12.87
N ASN A 436 -5.65 14.97 13.81
CA ASN A 436 -5.54 15.39 15.20
C ASN A 436 -6.91 15.66 15.86
N GLU A 437 -7.89 14.82 15.51
CA GLU A 437 -9.30 14.85 15.90
C GLU A 437 -9.57 15.55 17.25
N ALA A 438 -10.36 16.62 17.24
CA ALA A 438 -10.52 17.50 18.42
C ALA A 438 -11.19 16.78 19.61
N ASN A 439 -12.18 15.93 19.34
CA ASN A 439 -12.78 14.99 20.29
C ASN A 439 -12.28 13.56 19.96
N ALA A 440 -12.08 12.73 20.98
CA ALA A 440 -11.80 11.29 20.78
C ALA A 440 -12.34 10.45 21.96
N ASP A 441 -13.35 10.94 22.69
CA ASP A 441 -13.87 10.33 23.91
C ASP A 441 -14.79 9.12 23.66
N ASP A 442 -15.22 8.95 22.40
CA ASP A 442 -16.02 7.85 21.87
C ASP A 442 -15.17 6.76 21.17
N LYS A 443 -13.84 6.95 21.12
CA LYS A 443 -12.84 6.03 20.54
C LYS A 443 -12.29 5.07 21.60
N PRO A 444 -11.95 3.81 21.25
CA PRO A 444 -11.44 2.83 22.21
C PRO A 444 -10.03 3.13 22.77
N TRP A 445 -9.31 4.11 22.21
CA TRP A 445 -8.02 4.65 22.72
C TRP A 445 -8.15 6.03 23.39
N ARG A 446 -9.35 6.43 23.82
CA ARG A 446 -9.54 7.66 24.60
C ARG A 446 -8.56 7.70 25.78
N GLY A 447 -7.88 8.84 25.95
CA GLY A 447 -6.85 9.04 26.99
C GLY A 447 -5.46 8.43 26.71
N THR A 448 -5.30 7.44 25.80
CA THR A 448 -3.96 6.92 25.46
C THR A 448 -3.33 7.62 24.25
N HIS A 449 -4.14 8.24 23.38
CA HIS A 449 -3.69 9.13 22.30
C HIS A 449 -4.16 10.58 22.56
N PRO A 450 -3.33 11.41 23.22
CA PRO A 450 -3.61 12.83 23.40
C PRO A 450 -3.45 13.61 22.09
N LEU A 451 -3.92 14.86 22.07
CA LEU A 451 -3.70 15.78 20.95
C LEU A 451 -2.19 15.95 20.67
N TRP A 452 -1.85 15.95 19.39
CA TRP A 452 -0.52 16.20 18.88
C TRP A 452 -0.19 17.69 19.01
N THR A 453 1.02 18.00 19.48
CA THR A 453 1.54 19.37 19.52
C THR A 453 1.82 19.90 18.11
N SER A 454 1.85 21.21 17.95
CA SER A 454 2.16 21.87 16.66
C SER A 454 3.51 21.43 16.07
N GLU A 455 4.48 21.04 16.90
CA GLU A 455 5.78 20.54 16.42
C GLU A 455 5.68 19.10 15.89
N GLN A 456 4.91 18.23 16.55
CA GLN A 456 4.63 16.89 16.05
C GLN A 456 3.85 16.94 14.73
N LEU A 457 2.93 17.90 14.57
CA LEU A 457 2.20 18.12 13.31
C LEU A 457 3.12 18.60 12.17
N LYS A 458 4.13 19.44 12.43
CA LYS A 458 5.17 19.77 11.43
C LYS A 458 5.99 18.53 11.05
N GLY A 459 6.44 17.75 12.03
CA GLY A 459 7.19 16.51 11.78
C GLY A 459 6.39 15.49 10.95
N LEU A 460 5.07 15.46 11.14
CA LEU A 460 4.11 14.64 10.40
C LEU A 460 3.88 15.13 8.97
N ALA A 461 3.76 16.44 8.77
CA ALA A 461 3.70 17.04 7.43
C ALA A 461 4.99 16.73 6.63
N ALA A 462 6.17 16.89 7.27
CA ALA A 462 7.46 16.54 6.67
C ALA A 462 7.62 15.02 6.43
N LEU A 463 6.96 14.16 7.22
CA LEU A 463 6.89 12.72 6.95
C LEU A 463 6.02 12.44 5.72
N ARG A 464 4.85 13.09 5.59
CA ARG A 464 3.97 12.97 4.43
C ARG A 464 4.64 13.44 3.14
N GLU A 465 5.39 14.55 3.19
CA GLU A 465 6.21 15.02 2.07
C GLU A 465 7.18 13.91 1.60
N ARG A 466 7.97 13.35 2.52
CA ARG A 466 8.91 12.25 2.21
C ARG A 466 8.22 11.00 1.67
N ILE A 467 7.05 10.62 2.19
CA ILE A 467 6.21 9.52 1.68
C ILE A 467 5.85 9.74 0.21
N LEU A 468 5.40 10.95 -0.13
CA LEU A 468 5.05 11.31 -1.50
C LEU A 468 6.29 11.38 -2.42
N GLU A 469 7.45 11.81 -1.91
CA GLU A 469 8.69 11.81 -2.68
C GLU A 469 9.28 10.40 -2.91
N SER A 470 9.14 9.49 -1.93
CA SER A 470 9.46 8.07 -2.11
C SER A 470 8.59 7.43 -3.21
N LEU A 471 7.33 7.83 -3.37
CA LEU A 471 6.47 7.35 -4.48
C LEU A 471 6.97 7.78 -5.87
N LEU A 472 7.69 8.90 -6.01
CA LEU A 472 8.26 9.31 -7.30
C LEU A 472 9.27 8.28 -7.83
N SER A 473 9.94 7.55 -6.94
CA SER A 473 10.84 6.45 -7.30
C SER A 473 10.08 5.23 -7.86
N VAL A 474 8.90 4.94 -7.30
CA VAL A 474 8.00 3.89 -7.77
C VAL A 474 7.35 4.28 -9.11
N ASP A 475 6.92 5.53 -9.27
CA ASP A 475 6.32 6.01 -10.51
C ASP A 475 7.31 5.94 -11.69
N ARG A 476 8.58 6.25 -11.48
CA ARG A 476 9.64 6.00 -12.49
C ARG A 476 9.87 4.52 -12.76
N LEU A 477 9.83 3.66 -11.74
CA LEU A 477 9.89 2.21 -11.91
C LEU A 477 8.76 1.74 -12.84
N VAL A 478 7.52 2.21 -12.62
CA VAL A 478 6.36 1.91 -13.49
C VAL A 478 6.61 2.38 -14.93
N GLY A 479 7.09 3.62 -15.11
CA GLY A 479 7.48 4.13 -16.43
C GLY A 479 8.50 3.24 -17.14
N THR A 480 9.66 2.98 -16.53
CA THR A 480 10.72 2.16 -17.14
C THR A 480 10.26 0.73 -17.47
N LEU A 481 9.40 0.15 -16.64
CA LEU A 481 8.84 -1.19 -16.84
C LEU A 481 7.91 -1.22 -18.05
N VAL A 482 6.98 -0.26 -18.16
CA VAL A 482 6.08 -0.13 -19.31
C VAL A 482 6.87 0.11 -20.59
N ASP A 483 7.83 1.05 -20.60
CA ASP A 483 8.71 1.27 -21.75
C ASP A 483 9.44 -0.03 -22.19
N THR A 484 9.79 -0.91 -21.24
CA THR A 484 10.44 -2.20 -21.53
C THR A 484 9.45 -3.22 -22.11
N LEU A 485 8.20 -3.23 -21.65
CA LEU A 485 7.12 -4.02 -22.25
C LEU A 485 6.80 -3.55 -23.69
N GLU A 486 6.88 -2.25 -23.95
CA GLU A 486 6.74 -1.66 -25.30
C GLU A 486 7.92 -2.02 -26.21
N ARG A 487 9.16 -1.81 -25.75
CA ARG A 487 10.38 -2.16 -26.52
C ARG A 487 10.48 -3.65 -26.86
N ARG A 488 9.89 -4.52 -26.03
CA ARG A 488 9.80 -5.98 -26.28
C ARG A 488 8.56 -6.37 -27.11
N ALA A 489 7.70 -5.41 -27.46
CA ALA A 489 6.42 -5.63 -28.14
C ALA A 489 5.47 -6.61 -27.41
N VAL A 490 5.48 -6.61 -26.07
CA VAL A 490 4.63 -7.47 -25.22
C VAL A 490 3.56 -6.73 -24.43
N LEU A 491 3.59 -5.39 -24.38
CA LEU A 491 2.60 -4.60 -23.62
C LEU A 491 1.14 -4.87 -24.10
N GLY A 492 0.97 -5.16 -25.40
CA GLY A 492 -0.30 -5.57 -26.01
C GLY A 492 -0.81 -6.96 -25.59
N ARG A 493 -0.06 -7.72 -24.78
CA ARG A 493 -0.54 -8.95 -24.12
C ARG A 493 -0.26 -8.98 -22.61
N THR A 494 0.07 -7.82 -22.01
CA THR A 494 0.42 -7.72 -20.58
C THR A 494 -0.65 -6.97 -19.77
N ILE A 495 -1.15 -7.62 -18.73
CA ILE A 495 -2.04 -7.05 -17.72
C ILE A 495 -1.17 -6.58 -16.54
N VAL A 496 -1.40 -5.35 -16.06
CA VAL A 496 -0.61 -4.75 -14.97
C VAL A 496 -1.54 -4.25 -13.87
N VAL A 497 -1.50 -4.93 -12.73
CA VAL A 497 -2.15 -4.51 -11.47
C VAL A 497 -1.16 -3.63 -10.71
N PHE A 498 -1.61 -2.45 -10.25
CA PHE A 498 -0.89 -1.59 -9.33
C PHE A 498 -1.75 -1.36 -8.08
N THR A 499 -1.23 -1.69 -6.90
CA THR A 499 -1.93 -1.55 -5.62
C THR A 499 -0.97 -1.51 -4.42
N SER A 500 -1.49 -1.52 -3.19
CA SER A 500 -0.69 -1.56 -1.95
C SER A 500 -1.18 -2.64 -0.99
N ASP A 501 -0.32 -3.07 -0.06
CA ASP A 501 -0.68 -4.06 0.97
C ASP A 501 -1.48 -3.50 2.15
N ASN A 502 -1.46 -2.17 2.36
CA ASN A 502 -2.32 -1.47 3.32
C ASN A 502 -2.29 0.05 3.11
N GLY A 503 -3.26 0.76 3.69
CA GLY A 503 -3.21 2.21 3.84
C GLY A 503 -2.22 2.67 4.92
N LEU A 504 -2.26 3.96 5.28
CA LEU A 504 -1.45 4.57 6.32
C LEU A 504 -2.13 5.82 6.92
N LEU A 505 -2.43 5.78 8.22
CA LEU A 505 -2.83 6.94 9.03
C LEU A 505 -1.62 7.84 9.28
N LEU A 506 -1.82 9.15 9.07
CA LEU A 506 -0.83 10.22 9.17
C LEU A 506 -1.37 11.34 10.07
N GLY A 507 -1.79 10.98 11.29
CA GLY A 507 -2.34 11.88 12.30
C GLY A 507 -3.85 11.89 12.38
N GLU A 508 -4.56 11.30 11.41
CA GLU A 508 -6.00 11.07 11.51
C GLU A 508 -6.34 10.23 12.75
N HIS A 509 -7.41 10.60 13.46
CA HIS A 509 -7.82 10.03 14.76
C HIS A 509 -6.74 10.09 15.87
N ARG A 510 -5.74 10.98 15.70
CA ARG A 510 -4.50 11.06 16.50
C ARG A 510 -3.61 9.81 16.40
N LEU A 511 -3.83 8.98 15.37
CA LEU A 511 -3.11 7.74 15.09
C LEU A 511 -1.94 7.98 14.11
N LEU A 512 -0.99 7.05 14.09
CA LEU A 512 0.08 6.98 13.10
C LEU A 512 0.33 5.51 12.78
N GLY A 513 0.48 5.19 11.50
CA GLY A 513 0.71 3.81 11.05
C GLY A 513 -0.57 3.16 10.53
N LYS A 514 -0.80 1.92 10.94
CA LYS A 514 -1.81 1.02 10.37
C LYS A 514 -2.29 0.02 11.43
N ILE A 515 -2.99 -1.04 11.02
CA ILE A 515 -3.70 -2.04 11.85
C ILE A 515 -5.05 -1.59 12.43
N TRP A 516 -5.58 -0.46 11.95
CA TRP A 516 -6.86 0.11 12.38
C TRP A 516 -7.97 -0.14 11.33
N PRO A 517 -9.27 -0.02 11.70
CA PRO A 517 -10.38 -0.35 10.80
C PRO A 517 -10.75 0.78 9.80
N TYR A 518 -10.26 2.01 10.02
CA TYR A 518 -10.62 3.21 9.26
C TYR A 518 -10.12 3.25 7.82
N GLU A 519 -10.81 4.00 6.98
CA GLU A 519 -10.56 4.19 5.55
C GLU A 519 -9.09 4.50 5.24
N GLU A 520 -8.41 5.38 5.97
CA GLU A 520 -7.00 5.71 5.68
C GLU A 520 -6.05 4.53 5.97
N SER A 521 -6.45 3.56 6.79
CA SER A 521 -5.70 2.34 7.12
C SER A 521 -6.07 1.15 6.21
N ILE A 522 -7.35 1.04 5.79
CA ILE A 522 -7.85 -0.11 5.02
C ILE A 522 -7.98 0.13 3.51
N ARG A 523 -8.06 1.37 3.05
CA ARG A 523 -8.33 1.70 1.63
C ARG A 523 -7.03 1.98 0.88
N VAL A 524 -6.85 1.26 -0.22
CA VAL A 524 -5.61 1.24 -1.02
C VAL A 524 -5.90 1.68 -2.46
N PRO A 525 -4.93 2.22 -3.21
CA PRO A 525 -5.11 2.42 -4.63
C PRO A 525 -5.26 1.05 -5.31
N LEU A 526 -6.11 0.94 -6.34
CA LEU A 526 -6.10 -0.20 -7.25
C LEU A 526 -6.34 0.29 -8.68
N VAL A 527 -5.34 0.08 -9.53
CA VAL A 527 -5.37 0.38 -10.96
C VAL A 527 -5.00 -0.89 -11.71
N VAL A 528 -5.81 -1.30 -12.67
CA VAL A 528 -5.55 -2.51 -13.47
C VAL A 528 -5.54 -2.14 -14.94
N ARG A 529 -4.34 -2.03 -15.52
CA ARG A 529 -4.13 -1.88 -16.95
C ARG A 529 -4.47 -3.19 -17.67
N THR A 530 -5.26 -3.12 -18.73
CA THR A 530 -5.58 -4.30 -19.56
C THR A 530 -5.27 -4.03 -21.05
N PRO A 531 -4.88 -5.05 -21.84
CA PRO A 531 -4.64 -4.87 -23.28
C PRO A 531 -5.85 -4.46 -24.11
N TRP A 532 -7.07 -4.68 -23.60
CA TRP A 532 -8.32 -4.41 -24.31
C TRP A 532 -9.00 -3.09 -23.90
N ALA A 533 -8.39 -2.30 -23.01
CA ALA A 533 -8.92 -1.00 -22.62
C ALA A 533 -8.45 0.10 -23.57
N GLU A 534 -9.35 0.55 -24.45
CA GLU A 534 -9.11 1.68 -25.38
C GLU A 534 -8.94 3.02 -24.65
N SER A 535 -9.56 3.16 -23.47
CA SER A 535 -9.47 4.33 -22.60
C SER A 535 -9.62 3.94 -21.13
N GLY A 536 -9.22 4.85 -20.23
CA GLY A 536 -9.31 4.66 -18.79
C GLY A 536 -10.73 4.84 -18.25
N THR A 537 -11.18 3.92 -17.40
CA THR A 537 -12.49 3.98 -16.72
C THR A 537 -12.34 3.91 -15.21
N THR A 538 -13.40 4.27 -14.48
CA THR A 538 -13.48 4.14 -13.02
C THR A 538 -14.59 3.19 -12.62
N ASP A 539 -14.32 2.32 -11.65
CA ASP A 539 -15.31 1.43 -11.04
C ASP A 539 -15.47 1.74 -9.54
N SER A 540 -16.71 1.66 -9.05
CA SER A 540 -17.08 2.01 -7.67
C SER A 540 -17.60 0.82 -6.84
N HIS A 541 -17.54 -0.40 -7.36
CA HIS A 541 -17.88 -1.60 -6.59
C HIS A 541 -16.84 -1.86 -5.50
N LEU A 542 -17.27 -2.50 -4.41
CA LEU A 542 -16.38 -2.93 -3.33
C LEU A 542 -15.48 -4.08 -3.85
N VAL A 543 -14.18 -3.81 -3.95
CA VAL A 543 -13.14 -4.76 -4.39
C VAL A 543 -12.04 -4.89 -3.35
N LEU A 544 -11.38 -6.05 -3.29
CA LEU A 544 -10.49 -6.43 -2.19
C LEU A 544 -9.12 -6.90 -2.66
N ASN A 545 -8.09 -6.78 -1.83
CA ASN A 545 -6.78 -7.42 -2.04
C ASN A 545 -6.89 -8.94 -2.33
N ILE A 546 -7.81 -9.64 -1.66
CA ILE A 546 -8.10 -11.06 -1.89
C ILE A 546 -8.69 -11.36 -3.29
N ASP A 547 -9.20 -10.37 -4.01
CA ASP A 547 -9.73 -10.57 -5.37
C ASP A 547 -8.62 -10.77 -6.41
N ILE A 548 -7.40 -10.35 -6.11
CA ILE A 548 -6.29 -10.29 -7.08
C ILE A 548 -5.87 -11.70 -7.53
N ALA A 549 -5.69 -12.65 -6.60
CA ALA A 549 -5.35 -14.04 -6.95
C ALA A 549 -6.40 -14.73 -7.85
N PRO A 550 -7.70 -14.82 -7.50
CA PRO A 550 -8.71 -15.41 -8.37
C PRO A 550 -8.93 -14.63 -9.68
N THR A 551 -8.67 -13.31 -9.71
CA THR A 551 -8.69 -12.52 -10.95
C THR A 551 -7.59 -12.97 -11.89
N LEU A 552 -6.35 -13.05 -11.40
CA LEU A 552 -5.17 -13.41 -12.20
C LEU A 552 -5.19 -14.90 -12.61
N ALA A 553 -5.67 -15.78 -11.74
CA ALA A 553 -5.93 -17.18 -12.07
C ALA A 553 -6.97 -17.31 -13.20
N ALA A 554 -8.12 -16.62 -13.09
CA ALA A 554 -9.15 -16.65 -14.13
C ALA A 554 -8.66 -16.08 -15.49
N LEU A 555 -7.80 -15.05 -15.47
CA LEU A 555 -7.16 -14.50 -16.68
C LEU A 555 -6.15 -15.46 -17.32
N ALA A 556 -5.52 -16.32 -16.53
CA ALA A 556 -4.63 -17.38 -16.98
C ALA A 556 -5.36 -18.67 -17.42
N GLY A 557 -6.69 -18.75 -17.27
CA GLY A 557 -7.48 -19.95 -17.51
C GLY A 557 -7.37 -21.02 -16.41
N ILE A 558 -7.05 -20.60 -15.18
CA ILE A 558 -6.80 -21.47 -14.03
C ILE A 558 -7.97 -21.40 -13.04
N THR A 559 -8.46 -22.57 -12.62
CA THR A 559 -9.29 -22.71 -11.43
C THR A 559 -8.38 -22.90 -10.21
N PRO A 560 -8.48 -22.09 -9.14
CA PRO A 560 -7.73 -22.32 -7.91
C PRO A 560 -7.94 -23.75 -7.35
N PRO A 561 -6.90 -24.41 -6.81
CA PRO A 561 -6.97 -25.82 -6.38
C PRO A 561 -7.80 -26.04 -5.11
N LYS A 562 -8.18 -24.96 -4.42
CA LYS A 562 -9.11 -24.92 -3.29
C LYS A 562 -10.06 -23.73 -3.48
N PRO A 563 -11.26 -23.73 -2.89
CA PRO A 563 -12.08 -22.53 -2.78
C PRO A 563 -11.31 -21.36 -2.15
N VAL A 564 -11.63 -20.14 -2.59
CA VAL A 564 -11.04 -18.88 -2.09
C VAL A 564 -12.15 -17.88 -1.78
N ASP A 565 -11.91 -16.97 -0.84
CA ASP A 565 -12.89 -15.96 -0.43
C ASP A 565 -13.02 -14.79 -1.45
N GLY A 566 -11.94 -14.55 -2.19
CA GLY A 566 -11.85 -13.54 -3.23
C GLY A 566 -12.72 -13.84 -4.45
N ARG A 567 -13.08 -12.78 -5.19
CA ARG A 567 -13.97 -12.85 -6.35
C ARG A 567 -13.27 -12.22 -7.55
N SER A 568 -13.29 -12.94 -8.67
CA SER A 568 -12.63 -12.46 -9.90
C SER A 568 -13.22 -11.13 -10.39
N LEU A 569 -12.35 -10.13 -10.56
CA LEU A 569 -12.69 -8.80 -11.10
C LEU A 569 -12.86 -8.81 -12.63
N VAL A 570 -12.69 -9.95 -13.30
CA VAL A 570 -12.60 -10.07 -14.77
C VAL A 570 -13.79 -9.48 -15.53
N ASP A 571 -14.98 -9.46 -14.93
CA ASP A 571 -16.17 -8.81 -15.54
C ASP A 571 -16.11 -7.29 -15.43
N LEU A 572 -15.75 -6.75 -14.27
CA LEU A 572 -15.54 -5.30 -14.06
C LEU A 572 -14.40 -4.79 -14.95
N LEU A 573 -13.31 -5.55 -15.07
CA LEU A 573 -12.19 -5.28 -15.98
C LEU A 573 -12.57 -5.30 -17.47
N ARG A 574 -13.77 -5.78 -17.82
CA ARG A 574 -14.32 -5.80 -19.19
C ARG A 574 -15.54 -4.88 -19.35
N GLY A 575 -15.82 -4.02 -18.36
CA GLY A 575 -17.00 -3.15 -18.36
C GLY A 575 -18.33 -3.90 -18.34
N ARG A 576 -18.34 -5.16 -17.90
CA ARG A 576 -19.54 -5.99 -17.78
C ARG A 576 -20.14 -5.84 -16.39
N SER A 577 -21.45 -5.99 -16.28
CA SER A 577 -22.13 -6.05 -14.98
C SER A 577 -21.46 -7.10 -14.07
N PRO A 578 -21.28 -6.83 -12.77
CA PRO A 578 -20.65 -7.79 -11.88
C PRO A 578 -21.48 -9.08 -11.77
N PRO A 579 -20.85 -10.23 -11.45
CA PRO A 579 -21.53 -11.48 -11.14
C PRO A 579 -22.70 -11.30 -10.15
N LYS A 580 -23.81 -12.00 -10.41
CA LYS A 580 -25.03 -11.96 -9.59
C LYS A 580 -24.69 -12.22 -8.12
N GLY A 581 -25.10 -11.32 -7.23
CA GLY A 581 -24.78 -11.40 -5.80
C GLY A 581 -23.39 -10.87 -5.46
N TRP A 582 -22.88 -9.87 -6.20
CA TRP A 582 -21.68 -9.11 -5.83
C TRP A 582 -21.74 -8.61 -4.38
N ARG A 583 -20.57 -8.38 -3.77
CA ARG A 583 -20.52 -8.01 -2.36
C ARG A 583 -21.11 -6.62 -2.13
N THR A 584 -22.07 -6.54 -1.21
CA THR A 584 -22.58 -5.28 -0.63
C THR A 584 -21.82 -4.90 0.64
N GLY A 585 -21.00 -5.81 1.18
CA GLY A 585 -20.07 -5.57 2.28
C GLY A 585 -19.17 -6.76 2.55
N PHE A 586 -18.06 -6.51 3.23
CA PHE A 586 -16.94 -7.44 3.48
C PHE A 586 -16.41 -7.33 4.92
N VAL A 587 -15.54 -8.27 5.32
CA VAL A 587 -14.91 -8.28 6.64
C VAL A 587 -13.61 -7.48 6.62
N VAL A 588 -13.39 -6.68 7.66
CA VAL A 588 -12.07 -6.15 8.01
C VAL A 588 -11.67 -6.76 9.35
N GLU A 589 -10.45 -7.26 9.46
CA GLU A 589 -10.01 -7.99 10.65
C GLU A 589 -8.57 -7.64 11.09
N TYR A 590 -8.37 -7.61 12.40
CA TYR A 590 -7.06 -7.59 13.03
C TYR A 590 -7.08 -8.63 14.15
N LEU A 591 -6.46 -9.78 13.88
CA LEU A 591 -6.52 -10.98 14.74
C LEU A 591 -5.18 -11.29 15.43
N ALA A 592 -4.21 -10.38 15.35
CA ALA A 592 -2.93 -10.52 16.05
C ALA A 592 -3.09 -10.27 17.55
N GLU A 593 -2.51 -11.14 18.37
CA GLU A 593 -2.65 -11.11 19.83
C GLU A 593 -2.13 -9.82 20.47
N GLY A 594 -2.83 -9.36 21.51
CA GLY A 594 -2.26 -8.51 22.57
C GLY A 594 -2.34 -6.99 22.34
N PRO A 595 -3.29 -6.27 22.98
CA PRO A 595 -3.26 -4.80 23.04
C PRO A 595 -2.02 -4.31 23.80
N SER A 596 -0.99 -3.94 23.05
CA SER A 596 0.32 -3.52 23.55
C SER A 596 0.47 -1.99 23.49
N GLY A 597 -0.16 -1.31 24.43
CA GLY A 597 -0.05 0.14 24.63
C GLY A 597 -0.82 0.97 23.60
N ARG A 598 -0.21 1.21 22.42
CA ARG A 598 -0.74 2.07 21.34
C ARG A 598 -1.23 1.27 20.12
N ARG A 599 -1.78 0.09 20.36
CA ARG A 599 -2.39 -0.79 19.35
C ARG A 599 -3.86 -1.02 19.69
N PRO A 600 -4.73 -1.28 18.71
CA PRO A 600 -6.08 -1.74 19.00
C PRO A 600 -6.04 -3.11 19.70
N PRO A 601 -7.07 -3.46 20.50
CA PRO A 601 -7.42 -4.84 20.75
C PRO A 601 -7.71 -5.58 19.43
N ALA A 602 -7.72 -6.92 19.45
CA ALA A 602 -8.18 -7.67 18.28
C ALA A 602 -9.62 -7.26 17.91
N PHE A 603 -9.95 -7.21 16.62
CA PHE A 603 -11.29 -6.81 16.15
C PHE A 603 -11.74 -7.53 14.89
N GLU A 604 -13.07 -7.60 14.76
CA GLU A 604 -13.79 -7.99 13.55
C GLU A 604 -14.76 -6.86 13.18
N ALA A 605 -14.77 -6.46 11.92
CA ALA A 605 -15.61 -5.38 11.42
C ALA A 605 -16.29 -5.75 10.10
N VAL A 606 -17.41 -5.10 9.79
CA VAL A 606 -18.06 -5.14 8.48
C VAL A 606 -18.09 -3.74 7.87
N ARG A 607 -17.53 -3.61 6.66
CA ARG A 607 -17.66 -2.43 5.79
C ARG A 607 -18.68 -2.76 4.71
N THR A 608 -19.81 -2.06 4.69
CA THR A 608 -20.73 -1.99 3.53
C THR A 608 -20.42 -0.73 2.74
N ASP A 609 -21.01 -0.59 1.55
CA ASP A 609 -21.08 0.65 0.77
C ASP A 609 -21.19 1.95 1.59
N ARG A 610 -22.14 2.03 2.53
CA ARG A 610 -22.44 3.20 3.37
C ARG A 610 -21.89 3.10 4.81
N TYR A 611 -21.73 1.92 5.40
CA TYR A 611 -21.44 1.81 6.84
C TYR A 611 -20.15 1.07 7.16
N LEU A 612 -19.45 1.50 8.22
CA LEU A 612 -18.48 0.67 8.94
C LEU A 612 -19.07 0.32 10.32
N TYR A 613 -19.07 -0.96 10.69
CA TYR A 613 -19.34 -1.42 12.06
C TYR A 613 -18.19 -2.29 12.56
N VAL A 614 -17.61 -1.93 13.70
CA VAL A 614 -16.46 -2.61 14.33
C VAL A 614 -16.89 -3.23 15.66
N LYS A 615 -16.41 -4.42 15.95
CA LYS A 615 -16.50 -5.07 17.27
C LYS A 615 -15.10 -5.50 17.73
N TYR A 616 -14.67 -4.97 18.86
CA TYR A 616 -13.42 -5.32 19.51
C TYR A 616 -13.59 -6.48 20.50
N GLU A 617 -12.49 -7.21 20.72
CA GLU A 617 -12.36 -8.30 21.70
C GLU A 617 -12.73 -7.86 23.12
N ASN A 618 -12.32 -6.64 23.53
CA ASN A 618 -12.64 -6.06 24.84
C ASN A 618 -14.10 -5.58 24.99
N GLY A 619 -14.99 -5.93 24.05
CA GLY A 619 -16.41 -5.60 24.06
C GLY A 619 -16.78 -4.23 23.49
N TRP A 620 -15.80 -3.36 23.20
CA TRP A 620 -16.04 -2.08 22.52
C TRP A 620 -16.60 -2.26 21.11
N ARG A 621 -17.29 -1.23 20.63
CA ARG A 621 -17.92 -1.19 19.31
C ARG A 621 -17.81 0.21 18.72
N GLU A 622 -17.68 0.27 17.40
CA GLU A 622 -17.78 1.52 16.63
C GLU A 622 -18.78 1.35 15.49
N LEU A 623 -19.48 2.43 15.13
CA LEU A 623 -20.43 2.47 14.02
C LEU A 623 -20.37 3.84 13.35
N TYR A 624 -20.02 3.87 12.07
CA TYR A 624 -19.94 5.10 11.27
C TYR A 624 -20.83 5.00 10.04
N ASP A 625 -21.43 6.13 9.68
CA ASP A 625 -22.20 6.30 8.45
C ASP A 625 -21.36 7.13 7.47
N LEU A 626 -20.65 6.44 6.58
CA LEU A 626 -19.64 6.99 5.70
C LEU A 626 -20.23 7.86 4.57
N ALA A 627 -21.57 7.94 4.46
CA ALA A 627 -22.25 8.88 3.57
C ALA A 627 -22.49 10.26 4.22
N GLU A 628 -22.58 10.31 5.56
CA GLU A 628 -22.82 11.53 6.35
C GLU A 628 -21.56 11.97 7.12
N ASP A 629 -20.70 11.03 7.47
CA ASP A 629 -19.45 11.16 8.22
C ASP A 629 -18.32 10.35 7.53
N PRO A 630 -17.83 10.80 6.35
CA PRO A 630 -16.77 10.14 5.58
C PRO A 630 -15.37 10.28 6.21
N TYR A 631 -15.28 10.90 7.39
CA TYR A 631 -14.06 11.03 8.19
C TYR A 631 -14.17 10.28 9.54
N GLU A 632 -15.19 9.44 9.71
CA GLU A 632 -15.32 8.47 10.80
C GLU A 632 -15.20 9.13 12.20
N LEU A 633 -15.80 10.31 12.36
CA LEU A 633 -15.64 11.18 13.54
C LEU A 633 -16.59 10.85 14.69
N THR A 634 -17.81 10.39 14.40
CA THR A 634 -18.91 10.27 15.38
C THR A 634 -19.41 8.84 15.50
N ASN A 635 -18.99 8.14 16.56
CA ASN A 635 -19.38 6.77 16.81
C ASN A 635 -20.89 6.66 17.16
N ARG A 636 -21.70 6.22 16.19
CA ARG A 636 -23.16 6.04 16.31
C ARG A 636 -23.58 4.78 17.07
N THR A 637 -22.65 4.03 17.68
CA THR A 637 -22.96 2.76 18.35
C THR A 637 -24.07 2.89 19.37
N GLU A 638 -24.03 3.89 20.25
CA GLU A 638 -25.01 4.08 21.33
C GLU A 638 -26.16 5.02 20.96
N ASP A 639 -26.21 5.50 19.71
CA ASP A 639 -27.32 6.32 19.21
C ASP A 639 -28.59 5.45 19.08
N PRO A 640 -29.70 5.77 19.77
CA PRO A 640 -30.93 4.98 19.70
C PRO A 640 -31.51 4.86 18.28
N SER A 641 -31.28 5.86 17.42
CA SER A 641 -31.77 5.87 16.04
C SER A 641 -31.01 4.87 15.14
N PHE A 642 -29.71 4.66 15.38
CA PHE A 642 -28.88 3.71 14.66
C PHE A 642 -29.01 2.27 15.15
N ARG A 643 -29.75 2.00 16.24
CA ARG A 643 -29.94 0.65 16.79
C ARG A 643 -30.38 -0.41 15.75
N PRO A 644 -31.32 -0.17 14.82
CA PRO A 644 -31.71 -1.16 13.81
C PRO A 644 -30.61 -1.41 12.77
N ILE A 645 -29.85 -0.37 12.42
CA ILE A 645 -28.68 -0.44 11.53
C ILE A 645 -27.59 -1.29 12.20
N ARG A 646 -27.27 -0.99 13.47
CA ARG A 646 -26.33 -1.76 14.30
C ARG A 646 -26.70 -3.24 14.37
N GLN A 647 -27.97 -3.57 14.62
CA GLN A 647 -28.45 -4.97 14.64
C GLN A 647 -28.32 -5.66 13.27
N THR A 648 -28.61 -4.94 12.18
CA THR A 648 -28.43 -5.45 10.81
C THR A 648 -26.96 -5.73 10.50
N LEU A 649 -26.06 -4.80 10.85
CA LEU A 649 -24.62 -4.94 10.62
C LEU A 649 -23.99 -6.02 11.52
N GLU A 650 -24.40 -6.13 12.79
CA GLU A 650 -24.04 -7.24 13.68
C GLU A 650 -24.44 -8.60 13.08
N SER A 651 -25.63 -8.69 12.47
CA SER A 651 -26.09 -9.90 11.80
C SER A 651 -25.32 -10.18 10.51
N ARG A 652 -25.06 -9.15 9.71
CA ARG A 652 -24.29 -9.23 8.47
C ARG A 652 -22.85 -9.64 8.71
N LEU A 653 -22.23 -9.13 9.77
CA LEU A 653 -20.90 -9.54 10.23
C LEU A 653 -20.91 -11.04 10.56
N ARG A 654 -21.80 -11.51 11.45
CA ARG A 654 -21.92 -12.95 11.77
C ARG A 654 -22.10 -13.83 10.52
N GLN A 655 -22.94 -13.42 9.57
CA GLN A 655 -23.11 -14.13 8.30
C GLN A 655 -21.81 -14.22 7.49
N LEU A 656 -21.09 -13.11 7.35
CA LEU A 656 -19.83 -13.06 6.60
C LEU A 656 -18.77 -13.97 7.23
N LEU A 657 -18.59 -13.87 8.55
CA LEU A 657 -17.62 -14.66 9.31
C LEU A 657 -17.91 -16.17 9.24
N ALA A 658 -19.19 -16.56 9.16
CA ALA A 658 -19.59 -17.97 9.03
C ALA A 658 -19.63 -18.47 7.57
N SER A 659 -19.54 -17.57 6.57
CA SER A 659 -19.60 -17.92 5.14
C SER A 659 -18.25 -18.25 4.51
N GLY A 660 -17.17 -18.19 5.30
CA GLY A 660 -15.80 -18.43 4.85
C GLY A 660 -15.47 -19.90 4.62
N THR A 661 -14.78 -20.22 3.53
CA THR A 661 -14.20 -21.55 3.32
C THR A 661 -12.84 -21.63 4.03
N GLY A 662 -12.88 -21.93 5.33
CA GLY A 662 -11.68 -22.22 6.11
C GLY A 662 -10.88 -23.40 5.53
N PRO A 663 -9.60 -23.55 5.91
CA PRO A 663 -8.80 -24.70 5.52
C PRO A 663 -9.50 -25.98 5.99
N GLY A 664 -9.98 -26.77 5.03
CA GLY A 664 -10.87 -27.89 5.31
C GLY A 664 -10.26 -28.86 6.32
N THR A 665 -10.99 -29.13 7.40
CA THR A 665 -10.71 -30.23 8.32
C THR A 665 -10.49 -31.50 7.50
N PRO A 666 -9.44 -32.30 7.76
CA PRO A 666 -9.26 -33.56 7.04
C PRO A 666 -10.48 -34.45 7.24
N THR A 667 -11.24 -34.68 6.18
CA THR A 667 -12.25 -35.74 6.16
C THR A 667 -11.51 -37.05 6.37
N GLU A 668 -11.82 -37.78 7.43
CA GLU A 668 -11.25 -39.10 7.68
C GLU A 668 -11.47 -39.97 6.44
N VAL A 669 -10.37 -40.50 5.89
CA VAL A 669 -10.43 -41.43 4.77
C VAL A 669 -10.94 -42.75 5.31
N SER A 670 -12.26 -42.93 5.28
CA SER A 670 -12.93 -44.16 5.70
C SER A 670 -12.31 -45.35 4.97
N SER A 671 -11.65 -46.24 5.72
CA SER A 671 -10.82 -47.31 5.19
C SER A 671 -11.65 -48.53 4.78
N THR A 672 -12.49 -48.36 3.75
CA THR A 672 -13.28 -49.42 3.13
C THR A 672 -13.08 -49.44 1.62
N GLY A 673 -12.04 -50.15 1.17
CA GLY A 673 -11.86 -50.53 -0.24
C GLY A 673 -12.88 -51.59 -0.68
N PRO A 674 -12.95 -51.85 -1.99
CA PRO A 674 -12.30 -53.08 -2.50
C PRO A 674 -10.87 -52.91 -2.98
#